data_AF-A0AAP0MFH9-F1
#
_entry.id   AF-A0AAP0MFH9-F1
#
_cell.length_a   1.000
_cell.length_b   1.000
_cell.length_c   1.000
_cell.angle_alpha   90.00
_cell.angle_beta   90.00
_cell.angle_gamma   90.00
#
_symmetry.space_group_name_H-M   'P 1'
#
loop_
_entity.id
_entity.type
_entity.pdbx_description
1 polymer ?
#
loop_
_entity_poly.entity_id
_entity_poly.type
_entity_poly.pdbx_seq_one_letter_code
_entity_poly.pdbx_strand_id
1 'polypeptide(L)'
;MSTQEVSLEKNVRNAADFHPTIWGDHFLTCPSETIDTWTQQQHKELKEEVRRMMAYDADKPAQKLRLIDAVQRLGVAYHFQKEIDDALEKISHDRFDDNDDLFIVSLRFRLLRQRGAKMTCDVFEKFKDDDGKFKASLMNDVHGMLSLYEAAHLAIPGEDILDEAIVFTTTHLKSMVSNSQVNSTFAEEISHSLRVPLCRAVSRLESRYFLDIYSRDDLHDKTLVNFAKLDFNILQAMHQKEASEITRWWRDLDFLKKLPYIRERVVELYFWILVGVSYEPNFSTGRIFLSKIICLVTLVDDTFDAYGTFEELTIFTEAVARWDIGHIDALPEYMKFIFKTLIGVYSEAEEELSKEGRSYSIQYAIRSFQELVMKYFCEAKWLNEGYVPSMDEYKSVSLRSIGFLPIAVASFIFMGDIASREIFEWEMSNPKIIIAAETIFRFLDDIAGHKFEQKRAHSPSAVDCYKNQLGVSEEEAVKALSLAVANSWKVINEELLLNPTAIPLPLLQVIFDLSCSADFMYGDAQDRFTHSMMMKDQVDLDRHNSSDSDDANNEQNSGHYDNANNDDNGENADDSIDVNNDEDNLSGSDDVDNEQNSNDSDNVNNVDNGENSDNSVGVNNDEDMVISEVTWQHDGKDSKCPFICALLKKLPPKQFNIPLRKYEEFDNRLGAVAEIVKEVKRDLR
;
A
#
# COMPACT_ATOMS: atom_id res chain seq x y z
N MET A 1 36.12 27.10 52.67
CA MET A 1 35.78 26.18 51.55
C MET A 1 34.30 26.37 51.27
N SER A 2 33.99 27.07 50.19
CA SER A 2 32.62 27.28 49.72
C SER A 2 32.21 26.05 48.92
N THR A 3 31.14 25.39 49.37
CA THR A 3 30.46 24.34 48.64
C THR A 3 29.73 24.95 47.45
N GLN A 4 30.26 24.73 46.25
CA GLN A 4 29.51 24.91 45.01
C GLN A 4 28.42 23.84 44.96
N GLU A 5 27.17 24.25 45.16
CA GLU A 5 26.02 23.52 44.65
C GLU A 5 26.15 23.47 43.12
N VAL A 6 26.45 22.29 42.59
CA VAL A 6 26.29 22.00 41.16
C VAL A 6 24.79 21.98 40.92
N SER A 7 24.27 23.04 40.30
CA SER A 7 22.94 23.05 39.73
C SER A 7 22.86 21.95 38.68
N LEU A 8 22.12 20.87 38.96
CA LEU A 8 21.64 19.94 37.96
C LEU A 8 20.78 20.75 36.98
N GLU A 9 21.34 21.09 35.83
CA GLU A 9 20.54 21.54 34.69
C GLU A 9 19.50 20.44 34.43
N LYS A 10 18.22 20.76 34.67
CA LYS A 10 17.14 19.92 34.18
C LYS A 10 17.25 19.94 32.67
N ASN A 11 17.72 18.86 32.06
CA ASN A 11 17.58 18.65 30.62
C ASN A 11 16.10 18.79 30.28
N VAL A 12 15.74 19.91 29.64
CA VAL A 12 14.38 20.16 29.17
C VAL A 12 14.19 19.26 27.95
N ARG A 13 13.42 18.17 28.11
CA ARG A 13 13.10 17.25 27.01
C ARG A 13 11.97 17.83 26.16
N ASN A 14 12.10 17.70 24.85
CA ASN A 14 11.15 18.20 23.85
C ASN A 14 9.93 17.26 23.74
N ALA A 15 9.07 17.21 24.76
CA ALA A 15 7.93 16.28 24.76
C ALA A 15 6.81 16.74 23.81
N ALA A 16 6.29 15.81 23.00
CA ALA A 16 5.06 16.00 22.25
C ALA A 16 3.83 15.70 23.12
N ASP A 17 2.71 16.38 22.83
CA ASP A 17 1.45 16.23 23.57
C ASP A 17 0.56 15.18 22.92
N PHE A 18 0.90 13.90 23.12
CA PHE A 18 0.16 12.78 22.58
C PHE A 18 -1.01 12.38 23.48
N HIS A 19 -2.18 12.17 22.88
CA HIS A 19 -3.34 11.66 23.63
C HIS A 19 -3.18 10.16 23.95
N PRO A 20 -3.71 9.68 25.10
CA PRO A 20 -3.67 8.27 25.46
C PRO A 20 -4.45 7.40 24.47
N THR A 21 -4.22 6.09 24.50
CA THR A 21 -5.01 5.14 23.68
C THR A 21 -6.52 5.32 23.91
N ILE A 22 -7.29 5.28 22.83
CA ILE A 22 -8.76 5.35 22.89
C ILE A 22 -9.40 3.98 23.16
N TRP A 23 -8.61 2.90 23.13
CA TRP A 23 -9.09 1.52 23.21
C TRP A 23 -9.00 0.93 24.62
N GLY A 24 -8.15 1.48 25.47
CA GLY A 24 -7.85 0.91 26.79
C GLY A 24 -7.54 -0.58 26.68
N ASP A 25 -8.28 -1.40 27.43
CA ASP A 25 -8.10 -2.84 27.50
C ASP A 25 -8.93 -3.63 26.47
N HIS A 26 -9.68 -2.97 25.58
CA HIS A 26 -10.68 -3.60 24.71
C HIS A 26 -10.14 -4.78 23.90
N PHE A 27 -8.96 -4.63 23.29
CA PHE A 27 -8.34 -5.70 22.47
C PHE A 27 -7.48 -6.68 23.27
N LEU A 28 -7.30 -6.53 24.59
CA LEU A 28 -6.47 -7.46 25.38
C LEU A 28 -7.04 -8.87 25.48
N THR A 29 -8.36 -8.96 25.45
CA THR A 29 -9.11 -10.21 25.32
C THR A 29 -9.62 -10.33 23.90
N CYS A 30 -9.41 -11.49 23.26
CA CYS A 30 -10.01 -11.76 21.97
C CYS A 30 -11.53 -11.92 22.15
N PRO A 31 -12.37 -11.06 21.53
CA PRO A 31 -13.82 -11.21 21.59
C PRO A 31 -14.30 -12.38 20.73
N SER A 32 -13.49 -12.81 19.76
CA SER A 32 -13.90 -13.81 18.76
C SER A 32 -13.84 -15.24 19.28
N GLU A 33 -14.93 -15.97 19.09
CA GLU A 33 -14.99 -17.41 19.29
C GLU A 33 -14.27 -18.18 18.15
N THR A 34 -14.13 -19.49 18.30
CA THR A 34 -13.64 -20.31 17.20
C THR A 34 -14.77 -20.46 16.18
N ILE A 35 -14.50 -20.14 14.91
CA ILE A 35 -15.45 -20.35 13.81
C ILE A 35 -15.90 -21.81 13.83
N ASP A 36 -17.20 -22.03 13.99
CA ASP A 36 -17.78 -23.36 14.12
C ASP A 36 -17.74 -24.15 12.80
N THR A 37 -17.91 -25.46 12.89
CA THR A 37 -17.79 -26.36 11.73
C THR A 37 -18.88 -26.14 10.69
N TRP A 38 -20.06 -25.66 11.08
CA TRP A 38 -21.16 -25.39 10.15
C TRP A 38 -20.86 -24.13 9.33
N THR A 39 -20.39 -23.05 9.97
CA THR A 39 -19.95 -21.83 9.29
C THR A 39 -18.85 -22.11 8.26
N GLN A 40 -17.87 -22.93 8.62
CA GLN A 40 -16.80 -23.34 7.68
C GLN A 40 -17.34 -24.15 6.49
N GLN A 41 -18.35 -24.99 6.72
CA GLN A 41 -18.95 -25.80 5.67
C GLN A 41 -19.77 -24.94 4.71
N GLN A 42 -20.57 -24.01 5.23
CA GLN A 42 -21.31 -23.04 4.41
C GLN A 42 -20.39 -22.16 3.57
N HIS A 43 -19.27 -21.69 4.13
CA HIS A 43 -18.27 -20.92 3.40
C HIS A 43 -17.73 -21.69 2.20
N LYS A 44 -17.42 -22.97 2.37
CA LYS A 44 -16.95 -23.84 1.27
C LYS A 44 -18.01 -24.01 0.19
N GLU A 45 -19.26 -24.25 0.57
CA GLU A 45 -20.37 -24.45 -0.38
C GLU A 45 -20.62 -23.18 -1.22
N LEU A 46 -20.70 -22.02 -0.57
CA LEU A 46 -20.85 -20.74 -1.24
C LEU A 46 -19.66 -20.41 -2.14
N LYS A 47 -18.43 -20.70 -1.69
CA LYS A 47 -17.21 -20.54 -2.50
C LYS A 47 -17.28 -21.34 -3.80
N GLU A 48 -17.73 -22.60 -3.76
CA GLU A 48 -17.87 -23.43 -4.96
C GLU A 48 -19.00 -22.95 -5.89
N GLU A 49 -20.08 -22.38 -5.34
CA GLU A 49 -21.15 -21.77 -6.16
C GLU A 49 -20.63 -20.53 -6.89
N VAL A 50 -19.96 -19.61 -6.18
CA VAL A 50 -19.34 -18.43 -6.80
C VAL A 50 -18.27 -18.83 -7.82
N ARG A 51 -17.49 -19.88 -7.55
CA ARG A 51 -16.55 -20.43 -8.54
C ARG A 51 -17.27 -20.88 -9.81
N ARG A 52 -18.43 -21.55 -9.69
CA ARG A 52 -19.23 -21.96 -10.86
C ARG A 52 -19.75 -20.75 -11.64
N MET A 53 -20.18 -19.70 -10.96
CA MET A 53 -20.54 -18.42 -11.61
C MET A 53 -19.34 -17.81 -12.35
N MET A 54 -18.15 -17.86 -11.75
CA MET A 54 -16.90 -17.39 -12.35
C MET A 54 -16.38 -18.30 -13.47
N ALA A 55 -16.73 -19.57 -13.50
CA ALA A 55 -16.37 -20.49 -14.59
C ALA A 55 -17.36 -20.42 -15.76
N TYR A 56 -18.58 -19.92 -15.54
CA TYR A 56 -19.56 -19.75 -16.59
C TYR A 56 -19.06 -18.74 -17.63
N ASP A 57 -18.98 -19.20 -18.88
CA ASP A 57 -18.78 -18.34 -20.04
C ASP A 57 -20.10 -17.62 -20.28
N ALA A 58 -20.22 -16.40 -19.74
CA ALA A 58 -21.32 -15.53 -20.11
C ALA A 58 -21.23 -15.22 -21.60
N ASP A 59 -22.35 -15.29 -22.32
CA ASP A 59 -22.44 -14.94 -23.75
C ASP A 59 -22.05 -13.47 -24.04
N LYS A 60 -21.73 -12.67 -23.01
CA LYS A 60 -21.41 -11.23 -23.09
C LYS A 60 -20.21 -10.85 -22.20
N PRO A 61 -19.12 -10.31 -22.77
CA PRO A 61 -17.95 -9.82 -22.01
C PRO A 61 -18.30 -8.81 -20.91
N ALA A 62 -19.31 -7.97 -21.14
CA ALA A 62 -19.80 -6.98 -20.18
C ALA A 62 -20.26 -7.57 -18.84
N GLN A 63 -21.01 -8.68 -18.87
CA GLN A 63 -21.49 -9.34 -17.66
C GLN A 63 -20.33 -9.95 -16.87
N LYS A 64 -19.36 -10.51 -17.60
CA LYS A 64 -18.14 -11.07 -16.99
C LYS A 64 -17.32 -10.01 -16.26
N LEU A 65 -17.12 -8.85 -16.90
CA LEU A 65 -16.42 -7.71 -16.30
C LEU A 65 -17.11 -7.23 -15.02
N ARG A 66 -18.44 -7.09 -15.02
CA ARG A 66 -19.22 -6.70 -13.83
C ARG A 66 -19.08 -7.71 -12.69
N LEU A 67 -19.09 -9.00 -13.01
CA LEU A 67 -18.92 -10.05 -11.99
C LEU A 67 -17.51 -10.02 -11.39
N ILE A 68 -16.46 -9.88 -12.22
CA ILE A 68 -15.08 -9.73 -11.75
C ILE A 68 -14.95 -8.51 -10.84
N ASP A 69 -15.51 -7.38 -11.25
CA ASP A 69 -15.49 -6.14 -10.47
C ASP A 69 -16.19 -6.30 -9.12
N ALA A 70 -17.38 -6.90 -9.10
CA ALA A 70 -18.10 -7.16 -7.86
C ALA A 70 -17.33 -8.10 -6.93
N VAL A 71 -16.74 -9.18 -7.45
CA VAL A 71 -15.91 -10.13 -6.69
C VAL A 71 -14.67 -9.46 -6.09
N GLN A 72 -14.02 -8.56 -6.83
CA GLN A 72 -12.89 -7.76 -6.34
C GLN A 72 -13.31 -6.76 -5.27
N ARG A 73 -14.32 -5.94 -5.55
CA ARG A 73 -14.80 -4.90 -4.63
C ARG A 73 -15.42 -5.48 -3.36
N LEU A 74 -15.95 -6.71 -3.38
CA LEU A 74 -16.44 -7.41 -2.18
C LEU A 74 -15.33 -8.07 -1.35
N GLY A 75 -14.06 -7.99 -1.79
CA GLY A 75 -12.92 -8.50 -1.02
C GLY A 75 -12.76 -10.02 -1.03
N VAL A 76 -13.37 -10.70 -2.00
CA VAL A 76 -13.34 -12.18 -2.10
C VAL A 76 -12.58 -12.69 -3.32
N ALA A 77 -12.00 -11.79 -4.12
CA ALA A 77 -11.23 -12.15 -5.33
C ALA A 77 -10.04 -13.08 -5.06
N TYR A 78 -9.41 -13.01 -3.89
CA TYR A 78 -8.27 -13.86 -3.54
C TYR A 78 -8.60 -15.37 -3.55
N HIS A 79 -9.89 -15.75 -3.51
CA HIS A 79 -10.35 -17.14 -3.68
C HIS A 79 -10.41 -17.62 -5.13
N PHE A 80 -10.42 -16.69 -6.09
CA PHE A 80 -10.73 -16.92 -7.50
C PHE A 80 -9.68 -16.31 -8.45
N GLN A 81 -8.44 -16.11 -7.96
CA GLN A 81 -7.39 -15.44 -8.71
C GLN A 81 -7.17 -16.09 -10.09
N LYS A 82 -7.16 -17.43 -10.15
CA LYS A 82 -7.00 -18.17 -11.39
C LYS A 82 -8.16 -17.90 -12.37
N GLU A 83 -9.40 -18.01 -11.90
CA GLU A 83 -10.59 -17.79 -12.73
C GLU A 83 -10.67 -16.35 -13.25
N ILE A 84 -10.25 -15.37 -12.42
CA ILE A 84 -10.15 -13.96 -12.81
C ILE A 84 -9.06 -13.78 -13.87
N ASP A 85 -7.88 -14.35 -13.66
CA ASP A 85 -6.75 -14.25 -14.58
C ASP A 85 -7.07 -14.87 -15.95
N ASP A 86 -7.62 -16.08 -15.96
CA ASP A 86 -8.03 -16.78 -17.19
C ASP A 86 -9.09 -15.96 -17.96
N ALA A 87 -10.08 -15.39 -17.25
CA ALA A 87 -11.12 -14.57 -17.86
C ALA A 87 -10.58 -13.25 -18.43
N LEU A 88 -9.75 -12.54 -17.67
CA LEU A 88 -9.14 -11.29 -18.12
C LEU A 88 -8.14 -11.50 -19.26
N GLU A 89 -7.47 -12.67 -19.31
CA GLU A 89 -6.62 -13.03 -20.45
C GLU A 89 -7.42 -13.24 -21.72
N LYS A 90 -8.55 -13.95 -21.64
CA LYS A 90 -9.46 -14.10 -22.78
C LYS A 90 -9.96 -12.73 -23.26
N ILE A 91 -10.43 -11.90 -22.32
CA ILE A 91 -10.91 -10.54 -22.61
C ILE A 91 -9.80 -9.65 -23.17
N SER A 92 -8.53 -9.80 -22.80
CA SER A 92 -7.47 -8.93 -23.34
C SER A 92 -7.20 -9.15 -24.84
N HIS A 93 -7.52 -10.33 -25.37
CA HIS A 93 -7.36 -10.68 -26.78
C HIS A 93 -8.55 -10.28 -27.66
N ASP A 94 -9.72 -10.05 -27.06
CA ASP A 94 -10.90 -9.60 -27.78
C ASP A 94 -10.72 -8.17 -28.30
N ARG A 95 -11.34 -7.81 -29.43
CA ARG A 95 -11.37 -6.40 -29.86
C ARG A 95 -12.39 -5.62 -29.02
N PHE A 96 -12.19 -4.31 -28.89
CA PHE A 96 -13.28 -3.45 -28.45
C PHE A 96 -14.36 -3.43 -29.53
N ASP A 97 -15.62 -3.50 -29.12
CA ASP A 97 -16.72 -3.20 -30.04
C ASP A 97 -16.77 -1.68 -30.22
N ASP A 98 -16.96 -1.23 -31.46
CA ASP A 98 -17.17 0.19 -31.74
C ASP A 98 -18.40 0.72 -30.97
N ASN A 99 -19.37 -0.16 -30.68
CA ASN A 99 -20.58 0.12 -29.90
C ASN A 99 -20.38 0.01 -28.38
N ASP A 100 -19.21 -0.39 -27.87
CA ASP A 100 -18.96 -0.43 -26.42
C ASP A 100 -19.12 0.98 -25.82
N ASP A 101 -19.98 1.11 -24.82
CA ASP A 101 -20.21 2.36 -24.12
C ASP A 101 -19.04 2.78 -23.21
N LEU A 102 -19.13 3.98 -22.64
CA LEU A 102 -18.08 4.51 -21.78
C LEU A 102 -17.85 3.61 -20.55
N PHE A 103 -18.92 3.10 -19.95
CA PHE A 103 -18.84 2.22 -18.80
C PHE A 103 -18.01 0.96 -19.09
N ILE A 104 -18.32 0.23 -20.17
CA ILE A 104 -17.64 -1.02 -20.51
C ILE A 104 -16.18 -0.78 -20.88
N VAL A 105 -15.88 0.26 -21.67
CA VAL A 105 -14.50 0.59 -22.04
C VAL A 105 -13.67 0.95 -20.81
N SER A 106 -14.20 1.81 -19.93
CA SER A 106 -13.50 2.22 -18.72
C SER A 106 -13.31 1.07 -17.74
N LEU A 107 -14.33 0.23 -17.53
CA LEU A 107 -14.24 -0.93 -16.64
C LEU A 107 -13.20 -1.94 -17.15
N ARG A 108 -13.24 -2.26 -18.46
CA ARG A 108 -12.28 -3.16 -19.09
C ARG A 108 -10.85 -2.61 -19.02
N PHE A 109 -10.68 -1.31 -19.27
CA PHE A 109 -9.39 -0.63 -19.12
C PHE A 109 -8.85 -0.78 -17.70
N ARG A 110 -9.66 -0.45 -16.70
CA ARG A 110 -9.29 -0.52 -15.29
C ARG A 110 -8.88 -1.93 -14.86
N LEU A 111 -9.72 -2.93 -15.11
CA LEU A 111 -9.47 -4.30 -14.67
C LEU A 111 -8.22 -4.91 -15.32
N LEU A 112 -7.99 -4.64 -16.61
CA LEU A 112 -6.79 -5.12 -17.30
C LEU A 112 -5.52 -4.42 -16.82
N ARG A 113 -5.55 -3.10 -16.61
CA ARG A 113 -4.43 -2.34 -16.04
C ARG A 113 -4.08 -2.81 -14.62
N GLN A 114 -5.08 -3.06 -13.77
CA GLN A 114 -4.87 -3.58 -12.41
C GLN A 114 -4.20 -4.97 -12.40
N ARG A 115 -4.42 -5.80 -13.44
CA ARG A 115 -3.73 -7.09 -13.61
C ARG A 115 -2.28 -6.94 -14.11
N GLY A 116 -1.83 -5.72 -14.43
CA GLY A 116 -0.53 -5.49 -15.07
C GLY A 116 -0.55 -5.63 -16.59
N ALA A 117 -1.73 -5.74 -17.23
CA ALA A 117 -1.83 -5.79 -18.68
C ALA A 117 -1.73 -4.38 -19.27
N LYS A 118 -0.71 -4.15 -20.11
CA LYS A 118 -0.52 -2.88 -20.81
C LYS A 118 -1.61 -2.67 -21.85
N MET A 119 -2.49 -1.72 -21.59
CA MET A 119 -3.51 -1.24 -22.53
C MET A 119 -3.29 0.24 -22.82
N THR A 120 -3.41 0.68 -24.08
CA THR A 120 -3.23 2.09 -24.44
C THR A 120 -4.44 2.93 -24.02
N CYS A 121 -4.21 4.16 -23.56
CA CYS A 121 -5.28 5.10 -23.24
C CYS A 121 -6.05 5.61 -24.46
N ASP A 122 -5.55 5.35 -25.68
CA ASP A 122 -6.17 5.73 -26.96
C ASP A 122 -7.59 5.16 -27.13
N VAL A 123 -7.95 4.11 -26.38
CA VAL A 123 -9.32 3.57 -26.34
C VAL A 123 -10.35 4.64 -25.94
N PHE A 124 -9.92 5.72 -25.26
CA PHE A 124 -10.78 6.82 -24.86
C PHE A 124 -10.93 7.93 -25.91
N GLU A 125 -10.14 7.92 -26.99
CA GLU A 125 -10.23 8.94 -28.05
C GLU A 125 -11.60 8.95 -28.73
N LYS A 126 -12.29 7.80 -28.82
CA LYS A 126 -13.66 7.74 -29.39
C LYS A 126 -14.68 8.54 -28.58
N PHE A 127 -14.36 8.90 -27.32
CA PHE A 127 -15.20 9.72 -26.46
C PHE A 127 -14.84 11.21 -26.49
N LYS A 128 -13.88 11.61 -27.34
CA LYS A 128 -13.52 13.01 -27.59
C LYS A 128 -14.23 13.60 -28.81
N ASP A 129 -14.51 14.89 -28.77
CA ASP A 129 -15.04 15.67 -29.88
C ASP A 129 -13.92 16.13 -30.84
N ASP A 130 -14.31 16.83 -31.91
CA ASP A 130 -13.37 17.32 -32.93
C ASP A 130 -12.37 18.37 -32.40
N ASP A 131 -12.67 18.99 -31.24
CA ASP A 131 -11.77 19.91 -30.53
C ASP A 131 -10.79 19.16 -29.60
N GLY A 132 -10.87 17.82 -29.56
CA GLY A 132 -10.05 16.97 -28.72
C GLY A 132 -10.44 16.98 -27.25
N LYS A 133 -11.67 17.38 -26.90
CA LYS A 133 -12.20 17.38 -25.52
C LYS A 133 -13.20 16.26 -25.31
N PHE A 134 -13.37 15.79 -24.08
CA PHE A 134 -14.43 14.81 -23.78
C PHE A 134 -15.81 15.35 -24.15
N LYS A 135 -16.57 14.57 -24.92
CA LYS A 135 -17.87 14.96 -25.47
C LYS A 135 -18.83 15.36 -24.34
N ALA A 136 -19.49 16.51 -24.50
CA ALA A 136 -20.52 16.97 -23.56
C ALA A 136 -21.67 15.96 -23.38
N SER A 137 -21.95 15.13 -24.40
CA SER A 137 -22.98 14.09 -24.33
C SER A 137 -22.72 13.01 -23.26
N LEU A 138 -21.46 12.83 -22.83
CA LEU A 138 -21.09 11.86 -21.78
C LEU A 138 -21.69 12.23 -20.42
N MET A 139 -22.07 13.50 -20.22
CA MET A 139 -22.76 13.93 -19.00
C MET A 139 -24.13 13.24 -18.80
N ASN A 140 -24.67 12.56 -19.81
CA ASN A 140 -25.90 11.77 -19.65
C ASN A 140 -25.63 10.35 -19.13
N ASP A 141 -24.39 9.86 -19.20
CA ASP A 141 -23.98 8.52 -18.74
C ASP A 141 -23.14 8.65 -17.46
N VAL A 142 -23.83 8.82 -16.33
CA VAL A 142 -23.17 9.06 -15.04
C VAL A 142 -22.39 7.83 -14.57
N HIS A 143 -22.87 6.61 -14.85
CA HIS A 143 -22.14 5.37 -14.54
C HIS A 143 -20.85 5.23 -15.37
N GLY A 144 -20.91 5.58 -16.66
CA GLY A 144 -19.73 5.66 -17.52
C GLY A 144 -18.73 6.70 -17.02
N MET A 145 -19.19 7.89 -16.62
CA MET A 145 -18.31 8.92 -16.06
C MET A 145 -17.61 8.48 -14.76
N LEU A 146 -18.34 7.83 -13.84
CA LEU A 146 -17.73 7.29 -12.63
C LEU A 146 -16.69 6.20 -12.98
N SER A 147 -17.01 5.32 -13.91
CA SER A 147 -16.06 4.27 -14.35
C SER A 147 -14.82 4.88 -15.02
N LEU A 148 -14.99 5.94 -15.82
CA LEU A 148 -13.88 6.68 -16.43
C LEU A 148 -13.01 7.37 -15.38
N TYR A 149 -13.63 7.99 -14.36
CA TYR A 149 -12.90 8.56 -13.23
C TYR A 149 -12.00 7.50 -12.60
N GLU A 150 -12.55 6.34 -12.23
CA GLU A 150 -11.78 5.25 -11.61
C GLU A 150 -10.66 4.71 -12.50
N ALA A 151 -10.94 4.55 -13.80
CA ALA A 151 -9.97 4.10 -14.78
C ALA A 151 -8.82 5.11 -14.96
N ALA A 152 -9.12 6.40 -14.95
CA ALA A 152 -8.13 7.45 -15.22
C ALA A 152 -7.08 7.58 -14.11
N HIS A 153 -7.39 7.17 -12.87
CA HIS A 153 -6.42 7.13 -11.77
C HIS A 153 -5.32 6.05 -11.94
N LEU A 154 -5.42 5.20 -12.97
CA LEU A 154 -4.38 4.23 -13.39
C LEU A 154 -3.45 4.77 -14.49
N ALA A 155 -3.46 6.09 -14.71
CA ALA A 155 -2.56 6.75 -15.65
C ALA A 155 -1.09 6.48 -15.34
N ILE A 156 -0.28 6.39 -16.40
CA ILE A 156 1.18 6.39 -16.34
C ILE A 156 1.73 7.71 -16.89
N PRO A 157 3.04 8.02 -16.73
CA PRO A 157 3.61 9.26 -17.25
C PRO A 157 3.40 9.38 -18.78
N GLY A 158 2.91 10.55 -19.22
CA GLY A 158 2.66 10.85 -20.63
C GLY A 158 1.25 10.56 -21.14
N GLU A 159 0.33 10.08 -20.29
CA GLU A 159 -1.07 9.82 -20.66
C GLU A 159 -2.01 10.99 -20.34
N ASP A 160 -1.76 12.14 -20.98
CA ASP A 160 -2.48 13.40 -20.71
C ASP A 160 -4.01 13.28 -20.88
N ILE A 161 -4.48 12.37 -21.75
CA ILE A 161 -5.91 12.09 -21.92
C ILE A 161 -6.59 11.63 -20.61
N LEU A 162 -5.86 10.91 -19.75
CA LEU A 162 -6.40 10.44 -18.47
C LEU A 162 -6.39 11.56 -17.42
N ASP A 163 -5.41 12.47 -17.46
CA ASP A 163 -5.44 13.67 -16.62
C ASP A 163 -6.64 14.57 -16.97
N GLU A 164 -6.88 14.77 -18.27
CA GLU A 164 -8.07 15.46 -18.76
C GLU A 164 -9.37 14.76 -18.33
N ALA A 165 -9.38 13.42 -18.35
CA ALA A 165 -10.53 12.63 -17.92
C ALA A 165 -10.82 12.83 -16.42
N ILE A 166 -9.80 12.85 -15.56
CA ILE A 166 -9.95 13.13 -14.12
C ILE A 166 -10.58 14.51 -13.92
N VAL A 167 -10.08 15.54 -14.62
CA VAL A 167 -10.62 16.91 -14.49
C VAL A 167 -12.07 16.98 -14.96
N PHE A 168 -12.38 16.41 -16.13
CA PHE A 168 -13.72 16.37 -16.70
C PHE A 168 -14.71 15.67 -15.76
N THR A 169 -14.43 14.41 -15.42
CA THR A 169 -15.31 13.58 -14.59
C THR A 169 -15.49 14.17 -13.19
N THR A 170 -14.41 14.60 -12.53
CA THR A 170 -14.48 15.22 -11.19
C THR A 170 -15.40 16.44 -11.18
N THR A 171 -15.29 17.31 -12.19
CA THR A 171 -16.09 18.53 -12.28
C THR A 171 -17.58 18.22 -12.40
N HIS A 172 -17.93 17.30 -13.31
CA HIS A 172 -19.33 16.96 -13.59
C HIS A 172 -19.96 16.11 -12.48
N LEU A 173 -19.25 15.12 -11.95
CA LEU A 173 -19.71 14.28 -10.84
C LEU A 173 -20.00 15.11 -9.58
N LYS A 174 -19.12 16.05 -9.20
CA LYS A 174 -19.36 16.99 -8.07
C LYS A 174 -20.60 17.85 -8.30
N SER A 175 -20.79 18.35 -9.51
CA SER A 175 -21.97 19.14 -9.88
C SER A 175 -23.25 18.32 -9.78
N MET A 176 -23.25 17.07 -10.24
CA MET A 176 -24.42 16.19 -10.20
C MET A 176 -24.86 15.85 -8.78
N VAL A 177 -23.91 15.53 -7.89
CA VAL A 177 -24.19 15.29 -6.47
C VAL A 177 -24.75 16.55 -5.81
N SER A 178 -24.12 17.70 -6.05
CA SER A 178 -24.54 18.98 -5.45
C SER A 178 -25.93 19.43 -5.90
N ASN A 179 -26.33 19.09 -7.13
CA ASN A 179 -27.62 19.43 -7.71
C ASN A 179 -28.67 18.31 -7.55
N SER A 180 -28.37 17.24 -6.78
CA SER A 180 -29.27 16.11 -6.54
C SER A 180 -29.82 15.46 -7.82
N GLN A 181 -28.98 15.35 -8.85
CA GLN A 181 -29.36 14.82 -10.17
C GLN A 181 -29.35 13.28 -10.24
N VAL A 182 -28.86 12.62 -9.20
CA VAL A 182 -28.76 11.17 -9.06
C VAL A 182 -29.46 10.71 -7.78
N ASN A 183 -29.82 9.42 -7.71
CA ASN A 183 -30.41 8.85 -6.50
C ASN A 183 -29.42 8.88 -5.32
N SER A 184 -29.91 8.76 -4.09
CA SER A 184 -29.10 8.92 -2.88
C SER A 184 -27.97 7.91 -2.76
N THR A 185 -28.23 6.63 -3.08
CA THR A 185 -27.21 5.56 -3.00
C THR A 185 -26.09 5.80 -3.99
N PHE A 186 -26.41 6.24 -5.21
CA PHE A 186 -25.40 6.52 -6.22
C PHE A 186 -24.67 7.84 -5.95
N ALA A 187 -25.33 8.84 -5.36
CA ALA A 187 -24.66 10.05 -4.88
C ALA A 187 -23.62 9.74 -3.79
N GLU A 188 -23.92 8.77 -2.91
CA GLU A 188 -22.98 8.25 -1.91
C GLU A 188 -21.77 7.58 -2.57
N GLU A 189 -21.99 6.72 -3.58
CA GLU A 189 -20.92 6.09 -4.36
C GLU A 189 -20.02 7.12 -5.05
N ILE A 190 -20.60 8.09 -5.74
CA ILE A 190 -19.83 9.17 -6.37
C ILE A 190 -19.02 9.94 -5.33
N SER A 191 -19.63 10.28 -4.20
CA SER A 191 -18.95 11.05 -3.13
C SER A 191 -17.80 10.26 -2.51
N HIS A 192 -17.98 8.95 -2.36
CA HIS A 192 -16.96 8.03 -1.85
C HIS A 192 -15.75 7.94 -2.80
N SER A 193 -15.98 7.70 -4.10
CA SER A 193 -14.94 7.65 -5.12
C SER A 193 -14.19 8.99 -5.29
N LEU A 194 -14.90 10.12 -5.22
CA LEU A 194 -14.30 11.46 -5.31
C LEU A 194 -13.41 11.81 -4.11
N ARG A 195 -13.60 11.12 -2.98
CA ARG A 195 -12.76 11.25 -1.79
C ARG A 195 -11.52 10.36 -1.89
N VAL A 196 -11.70 9.11 -2.30
CA VAL A 196 -10.60 8.18 -2.57
C VAL A 196 -10.95 7.33 -3.79
N PRO A 197 -10.18 7.42 -4.89
CA PRO A 197 -10.37 6.56 -6.05
C PRO A 197 -10.23 5.09 -5.65
N LEU A 198 -11.03 4.22 -6.26
CA LEU A 198 -11.08 2.78 -6.01
C LEU A 198 -9.70 2.13 -6.06
N CYS A 199 -8.85 2.51 -7.03
CA CYS A 199 -7.52 1.92 -7.13
C CYS A 199 -6.59 2.29 -5.96
N ARG A 200 -6.88 3.36 -5.21
CA ARG A 200 -6.11 3.80 -4.04
C ARG A 200 -6.82 3.50 -2.72
N ALA A 201 -8.04 2.96 -2.77
CA ALA A 201 -8.80 2.61 -1.59
C ALA A 201 -8.25 1.33 -0.96
N VAL A 202 -8.07 1.33 0.36
CA VAL A 202 -7.59 0.14 1.07
C VAL A 202 -8.66 -0.97 1.09
N SER A 203 -8.29 -2.14 0.60
CA SER A 203 -9.22 -3.21 0.19
C SER A 203 -10.26 -3.60 1.24
N ARG A 204 -9.88 -3.72 2.52
CA ARG A 204 -10.82 -4.14 3.58
C ARG A 204 -11.88 -3.10 3.90
N LEU A 205 -11.53 -1.81 3.87
CA LEU A 205 -12.51 -0.74 4.09
C LEU A 205 -13.41 -0.56 2.89
N GLU A 206 -12.84 -0.64 1.67
CA GLU A 206 -13.63 -0.63 0.45
C GLU A 206 -14.60 -1.81 0.40
N SER A 207 -14.15 -3.00 0.79
CA SER A 207 -15.01 -4.19 0.80
C SER A 207 -16.20 -4.05 1.73
N ARG A 208 -16.00 -3.47 2.92
CA ARG A 208 -17.10 -3.20 3.85
C ARG A 208 -18.07 -2.18 3.29
N TYR A 209 -17.55 -1.08 2.75
CA TYR A 209 -18.35 -0.03 2.14
C TYR A 209 -19.18 -0.58 0.97
N PHE A 210 -18.52 -1.28 0.05
CA PHE A 210 -19.16 -1.82 -1.14
C PHE A 210 -20.14 -2.94 -0.82
N LEU A 211 -19.89 -3.74 0.22
CA LEU A 211 -20.84 -4.76 0.65
C LEU A 211 -22.21 -4.17 1.01
N ASP A 212 -22.23 -3.01 1.68
CA ASP A 212 -23.47 -2.30 1.98
C ASP A 212 -24.12 -1.71 0.72
N ILE A 213 -23.34 -1.02 -0.13
CA ILE A 213 -23.83 -0.45 -1.40
C ILE A 213 -24.43 -1.54 -2.31
N TYR A 214 -23.69 -2.65 -2.50
CA TYR A 214 -24.10 -3.76 -3.35
C TYR A 214 -25.33 -4.48 -2.78
N SER A 215 -25.47 -4.60 -1.46
CA SER A 215 -26.66 -5.21 -0.84
C SER A 215 -27.93 -4.36 -1.02
N ARG A 216 -27.79 -3.05 -1.26
CA ARG A 216 -28.91 -2.11 -1.52
C ARG A 216 -29.36 -2.10 -2.98
N ASP A 217 -28.62 -2.71 -3.90
CA ASP A 217 -29.00 -2.82 -5.31
C ASP A 217 -30.04 -3.92 -5.50
N ASP A 218 -31.19 -3.63 -6.12
CA ASP A 218 -32.24 -4.62 -6.38
C ASP A 218 -31.78 -5.78 -7.28
N LEU A 219 -30.73 -5.58 -8.07
CA LEU A 219 -30.17 -6.56 -9.01
C LEU A 219 -28.98 -7.35 -8.45
N HIS A 220 -28.66 -7.21 -7.16
CA HIS A 220 -27.51 -7.88 -6.58
C HIS A 220 -27.62 -9.41 -6.59
N ASP A 221 -26.47 -10.06 -6.72
CA ASP A 221 -26.38 -11.51 -6.56
C ASP A 221 -26.36 -11.90 -5.07
N LYS A 222 -27.43 -12.55 -4.60
CA LYS A 222 -27.59 -12.97 -3.20
C LYS A 222 -26.53 -13.97 -2.75
N THR A 223 -26.11 -14.88 -3.62
CA THR A 223 -25.09 -15.88 -3.31
C THR A 223 -23.76 -15.18 -3.05
N LEU A 224 -23.40 -14.22 -3.90
CA LEU A 224 -22.17 -13.45 -3.78
C LEU A 224 -22.18 -12.57 -2.51
N VAL A 225 -23.29 -11.91 -2.18
CA VAL A 225 -23.44 -11.13 -0.93
C VAL A 225 -23.27 -12.04 0.30
N ASN A 226 -23.94 -13.19 0.33
CA ASN A 226 -23.85 -14.13 1.44
C ASN A 226 -22.43 -14.67 1.61
N PHE A 227 -21.76 -14.99 0.49
CA PHE A 227 -20.37 -15.43 0.51
C PHE A 227 -19.45 -14.34 1.07
N ALA A 228 -19.57 -13.10 0.56
CA ALA A 228 -18.76 -11.97 0.99
C ALA A 228 -18.96 -11.64 2.48
N LYS A 229 -20.21 -11.63 2.97
CA LYS A 229 -20.51 -11.44 4.40
C LYS A 229 -19.83 -12.50 5.27
N LEU A 230 -19.96 -13.76 4.88
CA LEU A 230 -19.43 -14.88 5.65
C LEU A 230 -17.89 -14.86 5.67
N ASP A 231 -17.27 -14.64 4.51
CA ASP A 231 -15.82 -14.54 4.36
C ASP A 231 -15.25 -13.35 5.16
N PHE A 232 -15.90 -12.18 5.08
CA PHE A 232 -15.51 -10.99 5.82
C PHE A 232 -15.48 -11.24 7.33
N ASN A 233 -16.50 -11.91 7.87
CA ASN A 233 -16.61 -12.23 9.30
C ASN A 233 -15.58 -13.28 9.74
N ILE A 234 -15.31 -14.30 8.92
CA ILE A 234 -14.27 -15.30 9.20
C ILE A 234 -12.89 -14.64 9.28
N LEU A 235 -12.59 -13.73 8.34
CA LEU A 235 -11.34 -12.97 8.37
C LEU A 235 -11.28 -12.04 9.57
N GLN A 236 -12.36 -11.32 9.88
CA GLN A 236 -12.43 -10.43 11.04
C GLN A 236 -12.14 -11.17 12.35
N ALA A 237 -12.65 -12.41 12.51
CA ALA A 237 -12.37 -13.25 13.67
C ALA A 237 -10.88 -13.60 13.82
N MET A 238 -10.18 -13.84 12.71
CA MET A 238 -8.73 -14.03 12.70
C MET A 238 -8.00 -12.74 13.06
N HIS A 239 -8.40 -11.63 12.44
CA HIS A 239 -7.77 -10.33 12.67
C HIS A 239 -7.94 -9.85 14.13
N GLN A 240 -9.07 -10.16 14.77
CA GLN A 240 -9.29 -9.88 16.20
C GLN A 240 -8.35 -10.69 17.10
N LYS A 241 -8.01 -11.93 16.72
CA LYS A 241 -7.02 -12.76 17.45
C LYS A 241 -5.62 -12.16 17.32
N GLU A 242 -5.23 -11.77 16.11
CA GLU A 242 -3.95 -11.13 15.82
C GLU A 242 -3.82 -9.78 16.56
N ALA A 243 -4.86 -8.94 16.51
CA ALA A 243 -4.91 -7.68 17.27
C ALA A 243 -4.73 -7.91 18.77
N SER A 244 -5.37 -8.96 19.32
CA SER A 244 -5.24 -9.31 20.73
C SER A 244 -3.86 -9.81 21.11
N GLU A 245 -3.22 -10.58 20.23
CA GLU A 245 -1.83 -11.02 20.39
C GLU A 245 -0.86 -9.83 20.43
N ILE A 246 -0.98 -8.91 19.48
CA ILE A 246 -0.11 -7.73 19.39
C ILE A 246 -0.33 -6.77 20.56
N THR A 247 -1.60 -6.55 20.96
CA THR A 247 -1.92 -5.72 22.14
C THR A 247 -1.35 -6.33 23.43
N ARG A 248 -1.39 -7.66 23.57
CA ARG A 248 -0.80 -8.38 24.71
C ARG A 248 0.73 -8.27 24.71
N TRP A 249 1.37 -8.48 23.57
CA TRP A 249 2.82 -8.32 23.40
C TRP A 249 3.28 -6.91 23.82
N TRP A 250 2.56 -5.87 23.39
CA TRP A 250 2.85 -4.49 23.76
C TRP A 250 2.69 -4.24 25.27
N ARG A 251 1.60 -4.73 25.86
CA ARG A 251 1.33 -4.58 27.30
C ARG A 251 2.36 -5.31 28.17
N ASP A 252 2.75 -6.52 27.80
CA ASP A 252 3.66 -7.36 28.59
C ASP A 252 5.08 -6.75 28.67
N LEU A 253 5.44 -5.90 27.71
CA LEU A 253 6.67 -5.11 27.72
C LEU A 253 6.62 -3.89 28.66
N ASP A 254 5.43 -3.50 29.13
CA ASP A 254 5.17 -2.36 30.04
C ASP A 254 5.76 -1.05 29.50
N PHE A 255 5.57 -0.81 28.19
CA PHE A 255 6.15 0.32 27.46
C PHE A 255 5.77 1.67 28.08
N LEU A 256 4.50 1.89 28.41
CA LEU A 256 4.03 3.19 28.93
C LEU A 256 4.69 3.59 30.24
N LYS A 257 4.97 2.61 31.11
CA LYS A 257 5.64 2.88 32.38
C LYS A 257 7.11 3.21 32.18
N LYS A 258 7.76 2.53 31.22
CA LYS A 258 9.19 2.68 30.94
C LYS A 258 9.50 3.87 30.03
N LEU A 259 8.57 4.21 29.14
CA LEU A 259 8.68 5.19 28.06
C LEU A 259 7.37 6.02 27.99
N PRO A 260 7.09 6.88 28.99
CA PRO A 260 5.82 7.61 29.08
C PRO A 260 5.62 8.70 28.00
N TYR A 261 6.61 8.94 27.15
CA TYR A 261 6.61 9.99 26.13
C TYR A 261 6.12 9.50 24.76
N ILE A 262 5.96 8.19 24.58
CA ILE A 262 5.66 7.59 23.27
C ILE A 262 4.16 7.65 22.97
N ARG A 263 3.82 7.64 21.68
CA ARG A 263 2.45 7.40 21.20
C ARG A 263 2.05 5.96 21.49
N GLU A 264 0.93 5.79 22.17
CA GLU A 264 0.30 4.48 22.34
C GLU A 264 -0.71 4.22 21.21
N ARG A 265 -0.26 3.57 20.14
CA ARG A 265 -1.05 3.36 18.92
C ARG A 265 -1.02 1.91 18.42
N VAL A 266 -0.84 0.95 19.32
CA VAL A 266 -0.64 -0.47 18.95
C VAL A 266 -1.79 -1.04 18.10
N VAL A 267 -3.03 -0.66 18.40
CA VAL A 267 -4.22 -1.11 17.66
C VAL A 267 -4.26 -0.49 16.27
N GLU A 268 -4.02 0.82 16.20
CA GLU A 268 -3.97 1.56 14.94
C GLU A 268 -2.84 1.07 14.03
N LEU A 269 -1.68 0.75 14.61
CA LEU A 269 -0.53 0.20 13.90
C LEU A 269 -0.80 -1.19 13.34
N TYR A 270 -1.41 -2.08 14.14
CA TYR A 270 -1.87 -3.38 13.64
C TYR A 270 -2.90 -3.21 12.52
N PHE A 271 -3.87 -2.33 12.70
CA PHE A 271 -4.89 -2.04 11.69
C PHE A 271 -4.27 -1.48 10.41
N TRP A 272 -3.27 -0.61 10.52
CA TRP A 272 -2.53 -0.06 9.38
C TRP A 272 -1.86 -1.18 8.57
N ILE A 273 -1.17 -2.11 9.23
CA ILE A 273 -0.58 -3.27 8.56
C ILE A 273 -1.66 -4.16 7.92
N LEU A 274 -2.78 -4.37 8.60
CA LEU A 274 -3.90 -5.16 8.08
C LEU A 274 -4.47 -4.58 6.79
N VAL A 275 -4.72 -3.26 6.73
CA VAL A 275 -5.36 -2.62 5.57
C VAL A 275 -4.36 -2.21 4.49
N GLY A 276 -3.10 -2.02 4.85
CA GLY A 276 -2.05 -1.50 3.97
C GLY A 276 -1.08 -2.54 3.42
N VAL A 277 -1.11 -3.81 3.84
CA VAL A 277 -0.14 -4.80 3.35
C VAL A 277 -0.83 -6.02 2.79
N SER A 278 -1.60 -6.72 3.63
CA SER A 278 -2.35 -7.90 3.21
C SER A 278 -3.30 -8.34 4.31
N TYR A 279 -4.55 -8.62 3.95
CA TYR A 279 -5.59 -9.07 4.88
C TYR A 279 -5.82 -10.58 4.82
N GLU A 280 -5.23 -11.25 3.84
CA GLU A 280 -5.48 -12.64 3.53
C GLU A 280 -4.91 -13.59 4.61
N PRO A 281 -5.51 -14.77 4.80
CA PRO A 281 -5.11 -15.71 5.85
C PRO A 281 -3.62 -16.11 5.82
N ASN A 282 -3.07 -16.27 4.62
CA ASN A 282 -1.71 -16.79 4.42
C ASN A 282 -0.62 -15.82 4.91
N PHE A 283 -0.98 -14.55 5.17
CA PHE A 283 -0.06 -13.52 5.65
C PHE A 283 -0.10 -13.31 7.17
N SER A 284 -0.85 -14.12 7.93
CA SER A 284 -1.04 -13.96 9.38
C SER A 284 0.28 -13.79 10.16
N THR A 285 1.23 -14.71 9.99
CA THR A 285 2.56 -14.63 10.64
C THR A 285 3.31 -13.36 10.23
N GLY A 286 3.25 -13.02 8.94
CA GLY A 286 3.86 -11.80 8.40
C GLY A 286 3.25 -10.53 9.00
N ARG A 287 1.93 -10.46 9.14
CA ARG A 287 1.22 -9.33 9.76
C ARG A 287 1.62 -9.15 11.22
N ILE A 288 1.71 -10.22 12.00
CA ILE A 288 2.13 -10.16 13.41
C ILE A 288 3.55 -9.60 13.50
N PHE A 289 4.48 -10.16 12.73
CA PHE A 289 5.86 -9.68 12.71
C PHE A 289 5.93 -8.20 12.27
N LEU A 290 5.27 -7.86 11.17
CA LEU A 290 5.28 -6.51 10.62
C LEU A 290 4.65 -5.49 11.57
N SER A 291 3.61 -5.88 12.31
CA SER A 291 3.01 -5.07 13.39
C SER A 291 4.01 -4.78 14.50
N LYS A 292 4.84 -5.75 14.89
CA LYS A 292 5.96 -5.51 15.83
C LYS A 292 6.99 -4.54 15.23
N ILE A 293 7.33 -4.67 13.95
CA ILE A 293 8.30 -3.78 13.29
C ILE A 293 7.78 -2.34 13.22
N ILE A 294 6.54 -2.10 12.80
CA ILE A 294 5.99 -0.73 12.73
C ILE A 294 5.85 -0.10 14.12
N CYS A 295 5.57 -0.90 15.16
CA CYS A 295 5.63 -0.46 16.55
C CYS A 295 7.04 -0.01 16.95
N LEU A 296 8.08 -0.74 16.53
CA LEU A 296 9.48 -0.37 16.81
C LEU A 296 9.91 0.86 16.01
N VAL A 297 9.49 1.01 14.76
CA VAL A 297 9.72 2.21 13.95
C VAL A 297 9.14 3.44 14.66
N THR A 298 7.87 3.36 15.08
CA THR A 298 7.18 4.45 15.82
C THR A 298 7.88 4.77 17.14
N LEU A 299 8.29 3.74 17.88
CA LEU A 299 8.96 3.89 19.15
C LEU A 299 10.29 4.64 19.02
N VAL A 300 11.05 4.32 17.98
CA VAL A 300 12.32 4.99 17.70
C VAL A 300 12.06 6.41 17.19
N ASP A 301 11.08 6.61 16.31
CA ASP A 301 10.64 7.92 15.83
C ASP A 301 10.33 8.89 17.00
N ASP A 302 9.44 8.48 17.92
CA ASP A 302 9.12 9.25 19.13
C ASP A 302 10.34 9.57 19.99
N THR A 303 11.33 8.68 19.99
CA THR A 303 12.57 8.87 20.74
C THR A 303 13.44 9.94 20.10
N PHE A 304 13.52 9.99 18.78
CA PHE A 304 14.30 11.00 18.05
C PHE A 304 13.62 12.38 18.08
N ASP A 305 12.31 12.42 17.86
CA ASP A 305 11.62 13.69 17.67
C ASP A 305 11.10 14.31 18.96
N ALA A 306 10.75 13.50 19.95
CA ALA A 306 9.98 13.95 21.11
C ALA A 306 10.63 13.67 22.48
N TYR A 307 11.88 13.19 22.55
CA TYR A 307 12.46 12.86 23.86
C TYR A 307 13.98 12.88 24.00
N GLY A 308 14.72 12.25 23.09
CA GLY A 308 16.18 12.10 23.18
C GLY A 308 16.90 13.44 23.03
N THR A 309 17.99 13.64 23.79
CA THR A 309 18.90 14.76 23.50
C THR A 309 19.81 14.41 22.33
N PHE A 310 20.35 15.40 21.63
CA PHE A 310 21.22 15.15 20.48
C PHE A 310 22.42 14.23 20.82
N GLU A 311 22.99 14.36 22.03
CA GLU A 311 24.07 13.49 22.53
C GLU A 311 23.59 12.06 22.80
N GLU A 312 22.42 11.89 23.42
CA GLU A 312 21.79 10.58 23.64
C GLU A 312 21.48 9.89 22.29
N LEU A 313 20.95 10.64 21.33
CA LEU A 313 20.65 10.15 19.98
C LEU A 313 21.91 9.74 19.23
N THR A 314 23.02 10.47 19.39
CA THR A 314 24.31 10.13 18.77
C THR A 314 24.76 8.72 19.18
N ILE A 315 24.80 8.45 20.49
CA ILE A 315 25.23 7.14 20.99
C ILE A 315 24.23 6.02 20.67
N PHE A 316 22.93 6.33 20.59
CA PHE A 316 21.91 5.38 20.18
C PHE A 316 22.05 4.99 18.71
N THR A 317 22.22 5.97 17.82
CA THR A 317 22.48 5.73 16.39
C THR A 317 23.71 4.87 16.19
N GLU A 318 24.79 5.12 16.94
CA GLU A 318 25.99 4.28 16.86
C GLU A 318 25.74 2.84 17.35
N ALA A 319 24.92 2.65 18.39
CA ALA A 319 24.55 1.32 18.89
C ALA A 319 23.74 0.54 17.86
N VAL A 320 22.73 1.17 17.24
CA VAL A 320 21.92 0.56 16.17
C VAL A 320 22.77 0.26 14.93
N ALA A 321 23.63 1.19 14.50
CA ALA A 321 24.53 0.97 13.37
C ALA A 321 25.51 -0.19 13.59
N ARG A 322 25.94 -0.43 14.84
CA ARG A 322 26.77 -1.59 15.21
C ARG A 322 25.95 -2.87 15.36
N TRP A 323 24.68 -2.76 15.76
CA TRP A 323 23.77 -3.88 16.02
C TRP A 323 24.34 -4.90 17.01
N ASP A 324 25.04 -4.43 18.05
CA ASP A 324 25.72 -5.27 19.04
C ASP A 324 25.29 -4.93 20.46
N ILE A 325 24.67 -5.90 21.13
CA ILE A 325 24.20 -5.78 22.52
C ILE A 325 25.35 -5.68 23.54
N GLY A 326 26.58 -6.09 23.17
CA GLY A 326 27.74 -6.08 24.06
C GLY A 326 28.15 -4.69 24.54
N HIS A 327 27.74 -3.63 23.83
CA HIS A 327 28.09 -2.24 24.14
C HIS A 327 26.91 -1.42 24.69
N ILE A 328 25.83 -2.09 25.10
CA ILE A 328 24.58 -1.46 25.54
C ILE A 328 24.73 -0.60 26.79
N ASP A 329 25.74 -0.85 27.62
CA ASP A 329 25.94 -0.15 28.89
C ASP A 329 26.18 1.36 28.75
N ALA A 330 26.61 1.81 27.57
CA ALA A 330 26.81 3.22 27.25
C ALA A 330 25.48 3.98 27.07
N LEU A 331 24.37 3.30 26.77
CA LEU A 331 23.09 3.95 26.53
C LEU A 331 22.39 4.33 27.84
N PRO A 332 21.55 5.37 27.87
CA PRO A 332 20.59 5.60 28.95
C PRO A 332 19.65 4.41 29.13
N GLU A 333 19.17 4.15 30.36
CA GLU A 333 18.35 2.95 30.66
C GLU A 333 17.10 2.81 29.76
N TYR A 334 16.45 3.91 29.40
CA TYR A 334 15.28 3.89 28.51
C TYR A 334 15.65 3.45 27.08
N MET A 335 16.80 3.90 26.56
CA MET A 335 17.35 3.47 25.28
C MET A 335 17.89 2.04 25.30
N LYS A 336 18.45 1.57 26.43
CA LYS A 336 18.81 0.16 26.61
C LYS A 336 17.58 -0.73 26.44
N PHE A 337 16.45 -0.32 27.01
CA PHE A 337 15.20 -1.06 26.88
C PHE A 337 14.73 -1.10 25.42
N ILE A 338 14.68 0.04 24.73
CA ILE A 338 14.34 0.11 23.29
C ILE A 338 15.24 -0.81 22.47
N PHE A 339 16.56 -0.70 22.64
CA PHE A 339 17.53 -1.47 21.86
C PHE A 339 17.45 -2.98 22.12
N LYS A 340 17.23 -3.40 23.39
CA LYS A 340 16.99 -4.81 23.72
C LYS A 340 15.75 -5.36 23.04
N THR A 341 14.66 -4.61 23.06
CA THR A 341 13.41 -5.04 22.42
C THR A 341 13.58 -5.14 20.91
N LEU A 342 14.25 -4.15 20.30
CA LEU A 342 14.58 -4.15 18.87
C LEU A 342 15.36 -5.43 18.49
N ILE A 343 16.48 -5.71 19.16
CA ILE A 343 17.28 -6.92 18.92
C ILE A 343 16.43 -8.18 19.13
N GLY A 344 15.64 -8.24 20.21
CA GLY A 344 14.82 -9.39 20.54
C GLY A 344 13.81 -9.77 19.46
N VAL A 345 13.09 -8.79 18.90
CA VAL A 345 12.09 -9.03 17.84
C VAL A 345 12.75 -9.58 16.57
N TYR A 346 13.89 -9.02 16.16
CA TYR A 346 14.61 -9.53 14.99
C TYR A 346 15.21 -10.92 15.23
N SER A 347 15.72 -11.21 16.44
CA SER A 347 16.23 -12.54 16.79
C SER A 347 15.13 -13.61 16.83
N GLU A 348 13.94 -13.28 17.33
CA GLU A 348 12.76 -14.17 17.30
C GLU A 348 12.42 -14.57 15.84
N ALA A 349 12.38 -13.59 14.94
CA ALA A 349 12.10 -13.84 13.53
C ALA A 349 13.23 -14.62 12.83
N GLU A 350 14.50 -14.35 13.18
CA GLU A 350 15.64 -15.11 12.66
C GLU A 350 15.59 -16.58 13.07
N GLU A 351 15.20 -16.88 14.30
CA GLU A 351 15.01 -18.25 14.79
C GLU A 351 13.90 -18.97 14.00
N GLU A 352 12.75 -18.33 13.79
CA GLU A 352 11.66 -18.90 12.99
C GLU A 352 12.11 -19.20 11.55
N LEU A 353 12.75 -18.25 10.88
CA LEU A 353 13.17 -18.38 9.48
C LEU A 353 14.37 -19.32 9.30
N SER A 354 15.14 -19.58 10.35
CA SER A 354 16.24 -20.54 10.32
C SER A 354 15.75 -21.96 10.02
N LYS A 355 14.52 -22.29 10.44
CA LYS A 355 13.86 -23.58 10.20
C LYS A 355 13.61 -23.84 8.71
N GLU A 356 13.49 -22.76 7.93
CA GLU A 356 13.26 -22.76 6.48
C GLU A 356 14.53 -22.43 5.68
N GLY A 357 15.67 -22.19 6.33
CA GLY A 357 16.90 -21.76 5.67
C GLY A 357 16.86 -20.34 5.10
N ARG A 358 15.91 -19.50 5.54
CA ARG A 358 15.67 -18.14 5.03
C ARG A 358 16.09 -17.03 6.00
N SER A 359 16.86 -17.35 7.04
CA SER A 359 17.36 -16.38 8.04
C SER A 359 18.18 -15.23 7.45
N TYR A 360 18.76 -15.40 6.24
CA TYR A 360 19.47 -14.33 5.54
C TYR A 360 18.61 -13.09 5.28
N SER A 361 17.29 -13.23 5.15
CA SER A 361 16.34 -12.12 4.92
C SER A 361 16.33 -11.11 6.07
N ILE A 362 16.53 -11.58 7.30
CA ILE A 362 16.60 -10.72 8.50
C ILE A 362 17.74 -9.72 8.42
N GLN A 363 18.86 -10.07 7.78
CA GLN A 363 19.98 -9.14 7.62
C GLN A 363 19.62 -7.92 6.77
N TYR A 364 18.73 -8.09 5.77
CA TYR A 364 18.22 -6.97 4.97
C TYR A 364 17.28 -6.08 5.78
N ALA A 365 16.40 -6.69 6.58
CA ALA A 365 15.49 -5.97 7.45
C ALA A 365 16.19 -5.22 8.59
N ILE A 366 17.29 -5.76 9.11
CA ILE A 366 18.19 -5.05 10.03
C ILE A 366 18.84 -3.87 9.31
N ARG A 367 19.38 -4.08 8.10
CA ARG A 367 20.06 -3.03 7.33
C ARG A 367 19.13 -1.86 6.99
N SER A 368 17.90 -2.13 6.58
CA SER A 368 16.91 -1.08 6.31
C SER A 368 16.56 -0.30 7.57
N PHE A 369 16.42 -0.97 8.73
CA PHE A 369 16.18 -0.30 10.01
C PHE A 369 17.39 0.56 10.45
N GLN A 370 18.61 0.08 10.21
CA GLN A 370 19.82 0.87 10.44
C GLN A 370 19.85 2.12 9.56
N GLU A 371 19.46 2.00 8.28
CA GLU A 371 19.33 3.13 7.37
C GLU A 371 18.33 4.17 7.89
N LEU A 372 17.15 3.71 8.33
CA LEU A 372 16.14 4.58 8.95
C LEU A 372 16.72 5.38 10.13
N VAL A 373 17.35 4.71 11.09
CA VAL A 373 17.90 5.38 12.30
C VAL A 373 19.03 6.35 11.96
N MET A 374 19.84 6.06 10.93
CA MET A 374 20.82 7.04 10.43
C MET A 374 20.16 8.29 9.86
N LYS A 375 18.97 8.16 9.26
CA LYS A 375 18.22 9.26 8.64
C LYS A 375 17.46 10.09 9.67
N TYR A 376 16.87 9.46 10.69
CA TYR A 376 16.37 10.19 11.87
C TYR A 376 17.47 11.02 12.53
N PHE A 377 18.70 10.50 12.61
CA PHE A 377 19.81 11.27 13.15
C PHE A 377 20.18 12.50 12.30
N CYS A 378 20.05 12.41 10.97
CA CYS A 378 20.24 13.57 10.09
C CYS A 378 19.18 14.66 10.35
N GLU A 379 17.92 14.29 10.55
CA GLU A 379 16.84 15.24 10.87
C GLU A 379 17.02 15.87 12.26
N ALA A 380 17.39 15.05 13.26
CA ALA A 380 17.74 15.55 14.59
C ALA A 380 18.93 16.54 14.54
N LYS A 381 19.89 16.32 13.63
CA LYS A 381 20.99 17.26 13.40
C LYS A 381 20.51 18.58 12.81
N TRP A 382 19.61 18.55 11.82
CA TRP A 382 19.02 19.77 11.25
C TRP A 382 18.29 20.58 12.32
N LEU A 383 17.50 19.92 13.15
CA LEU A 383 16.81 20.54 14.28
C LEU A 383 17.81 21.17 15.27
N ASN A 384 18.84 20.43 15.67
CA ASN A 384 19.85 20.89 16.62
C ASN A 384 20.64 22.11 16.11
N GLU A 385 20.89 22.17 14.79
CA GLU A 385 21.62 23.27 14.15
C GLU A 385 20.71 24.43 13.70
N GLY A 386 19.38 24.28 13.80
CA GLY A 386 18.41 25.23 13.26
C GLY A 386 18.51 25.37 11.73
N TYR A 387 18.93 24.30 11.05
CA TYR A 387 19.19 24.29 9.62
C TYR A 387 17.94 23.89 8.83
N VAL A 388 17.63 24.64 7.78
CA VAL A 388 16.57 24.33 6.81
C VAL A 388 17.22 23.86 5.51
N PRO A 389 17.10 22.58 5.13
CA PRO A 389 17.73 22.05 3.93
C PRO A 389 17.06 22.56 2.65
N SER A 390 17.75 22.41 1.52
CA SER A 390 17.13 22.49 0.19
C SER A 390 16.20 21.29 -0.04
N MET A 391 15.26 21.38 -0.99
CA MET A 391 14.37 20.26 -1.32
C MET A 391 15.10 19.00 -1.80
N ASP A 392 16.24 19.14 -2.48
CA ASP A 392 17.02 17.98 -2.93
C ASP A 392 17.72 17.30 -1.76
N GLU A 393 18.30 18.10 -0.85
CA GLU A 393 18.89 17.60 0.39
C GLU A 393 17.83 16.98 1.30
N TYR A 394 16.68 17.64 1.45
CA TYR A 394 15.51 17.18 2.18
C TYR A 394 15.09 15.79 1.71
N LYS A 395 14.80 15.63 0.40
CA LYS A 395 14.39 14.33 -0.16
C LYS A 395 15.43 13.24 0.06
N SER A 396 16.72 13.56 0.00
CA SER A 396 17.79 12.57 0.20
C SER A 396 17.84 11.97 1.63
N VAL A 397 17.19 12.63 2.58
CA VAL A 397 17.06 12.17 3.97
C VAL A 397 15.63 11.73 4.27
N SER A 398 14.67 12.62 4.06
CA SER A 398 13.33 12.49 4.60
C SER A 398 12.46 11.49 3.86
N LEU A 399 12.79 11.15 2.61
CA LEU A 399 12.16 10.00 1.93
C LEU A 399 12.49 8.69 2.64
N ARG A 400 13.68 8.58 3.25
CA ARG A 400 14.05 7.39 4.03
C ARG A 400 13.59 7.45 5.48
N SER A 401 13.57 8.64 6.08
CA SER A 401 13.13 8.80 7.48
C SER A 401 11.65 8.49 7.67
N ILE A 402 10.82 8.50 6.61
CA ILE A 402 9.40 8.16 6.72
C ILE A 402 9.14 6.70 7.15
N GLY A 403 10.18 5.85 7.17
CA GLY A 403 10.08 4.49 7.67
C GLY A 403 9.47 3.48 6.70
N PHE A 404 9.15 3.87 5.46
CA PHE A 404 8.57 2.98 4.45
C PHE A 404 9.44 1.76 4.14
N LEU A 405 10.73 1.96 3.85
CA LEU A 405 11.62 0.87 3.43
C LEU A 405 11.74 -0.27 4.46
N PRO A 406 11.93 -0.02 5.78
CA PRO A 406 11.87 -1.09 6.78
C PRO A 406 10.57 -1.90 6.77
N ILE A 407 9.43 -1.25 6.54
CA ILE A 407 8.12 -1.92 6.48
C ILE A 407 8.00 -2.74 5.19
N ALA A 408 8.40 -2.18 4.05
CA ALA A 408 8.41 -2.87 2.77
C ALA A 408 9.30 -4.13 2.83
N VAL A 409 10.55 -4.00 3.32
CA VAL A 409 11.47 -5.13 3.46
C VAL A 409 10.90 -6.19 4.41
N ALA A 410 10.33 -5.77 5.54
CA ALA A 410 9.75 -6.67 6.52
C ALA A 410 8.50 -7.41 5.98
N SER A 411 7.74 -6.78 5.08
CA SER A 411 6.57 -7.40 4.45
C SER A 411 6.92 -8.61 3.57
N PHE A 412 8.11 -8.60 2.94
CA PHE A 412 8.56 -9.68 2.05
C PHE A 412 9.09 -10.92 2.79
N ILE A 413 9.53 -10.76 4.04
CA ILE A 413 10.22 -11.81 4.81
C ILE A 413 9.42 -13.11 4.87
N PHE A 414 8.12 -13.01 5.17
CA PHE A 414 7.23 -14.16 5.36
C PHE A 414 6.45 -14.56 4.10
N MET A 415 6.86 -14.08 2.92
CA MET A 415 6.21 -14.43 1.64
C MET A 415 6.73 -15.72 1.00
N GLY A 416 7.59 -16.47 1.68
CA GLY A 416 8.17 -17.72 1.17
C GLY A 416 9.16 -17.48 0.02
N ASP A 417 9.35 -18.51 -0.81
CA ASP A 417 10.42 -18.54 -1.83
C ASP A 417 10.28 -17.48 -2.93
N ILE A 418 9.10 -16.85 -3.08
CA ILE A 418 8.92 -15.73 -4.00
C ILE A 418 9.80 -14.54 -3.64
N ALA A 419 10.13 -14.35 -2.35
CA ALA A 419 11.03 -13.31 -1.85
C ALA A 419 12.45 -13.89 -1.68
N SER A 420 13.19 -13.91 -2.79
CA SER A 420 14.57 -14.39 -2.86
C SER A 420 15.59 -13.35 -2.40
N ARG A 421 16.86 -13.73 -2.31
CA ARG A 421 17.95 -12.81 -1.96
C ARG A 421 18.09 -11.67 -2.97
N GLU A 422 17.98 -11.98 -4.24
CA GLU A 422 18.07 -11.01 -5.35
C GLU A 422 16.95 -9.96 -5.25
N ILE A 423 15.79 -10.33 -4.73
CA ILE A 423 14.66 -9.42 -4.53
C ILE A 423 14.94 -8.45 -3.37
N PHE A 424 15.48 -8.93 -2.25
CA PHE A 424 15.91 -8.03 -1.17
C PHE A 424 17.06 -7.11 -1.60
N GLU A 425 17.98 -7.60 -2.44
CA GLU A 425 19.02 -6.75 -3.05
C GLU A 425 18.44 -5.70 -3.99
N TRP A 426 17.44 -6.07 -4.79
CA TRP A 426 16.71 -5.14 -5.64
C TRP A 426 16.00 -4.07 -4.81
N GLU A 427 15.31 -4.45 -3.73
CA GLU A 427 14.59 -3.51 -2.86
C GLU A 427 15.55 -2.51 -2.19
N MET A 428 16.67 -3.01 -1.68
CA MET A 428 17.73 -2.17 -1.10
C MET A 428 18.47 -1.29 -2.12
N SER A 429 18.36 -1.58 -3.43
CA SER A 429 18.96 -0.75 -4.48
C SER A 429 18.22 0.57 -4.74
N ASN A 430 17.12 0.80 -4.03
CA ASN A 430 16.24 1.96 -4.15
C ASN A 430 15.58 2.10 -5.53
N PRO A 431 14.77 1.11 -5.96
CA PRO A 431 14.11 1.14 -7.25
C PRO A 431 13.06 2.24 -7.32
N LYS A 432 12.66 2.63 -8.55
CA LYS A 432 11.76 3.75 -8.80
C LYS A 432 10.44 3.66 -8.02
N ILE A 433 9.85 2.46 -7.94
CA ILE A 433 8.60 2.25 -7.21
C ILE A 433 8.73 2.56 -5.71
N ILE A 434 9.87 2.23 -5.09
CA ILE A 434 10.14 2.55 -3.67
C ILE A 434 10.30 4.06 -3.49
N ILE A 435 11.05 4.73 -4.38
CA ILE A 435 11.20 6.20 -4.34
C ILE A 435 9.84 6.89 -4.49
N ALA A 436 9.00 6.39 -5.41
CA ALA A 436 7.66 6.93 -5.63
C ALA A 436 6.76 6.73 -4.40
N ALA A 437 6.77 5.54 -3.81
CA ALA A 437 6.02 5.22 -2.59
C ALA A 437 6.47 6.08 -1.40
N GLU A 438 7.77 6.19 -1.15
CA GLU A 438 8.33 7.08 -0.12
C GLU A 438 7.94 8.54 -0.36
N THR A 439 7.91 8.99 -1.62
CA THR A 439 7.49 10.36 -1.97
C THR A 439 6.01 10.59 -1.67
N ILE A 440 5.14 9.61 -1.96
CA ILE A 440 3.71 9.69 -1.64
C ILE A 440 3.53 9.81 -0.12
N PHE A 441 4.11 8.87 0.63
CA PHE A 441 4.02 8.86 2.08
C PHE A 441 4.55 10.14 2.70
N ARG A 442 5.80 10.51 2.40
CA ARG A 442 6.46 11.65 3.00
C ARG A 442 5.70 12.95 2.74
N PHE A 443 5.28 13.22 1.51
CA PHE A 443 4.61 14.49 1.22
C PHE A 443 3.19 14.56 1.75
N LEU A 444 2.45 13.44 1.77
CA LEU A 444 1.13 13.44 2.42
C LEU A 444 1.27 13.63 3.94
N ASP A 445 2.21 12.94 4.57
CA ASP A 445 2.54 13.07 6.00
C ASP A 445 2.94 14.52 6.35
N ASP A 446 3.88 15.10 5.62
CA ASP A 446 4.34 16.47 5.88
C ASP A 446 3.22 17.50 5.69
N ILE A 447 2.31 17.33 4.73
CA ILE A 447 1.16 18.23 4.52
C ILE A 447 0.19 18.10 5.70
N ALA A 448 -0.09 16.89 6.14
CA ALA A 448 -1.02 16.61 7.24
C ALA A 448 -0.47 17.03 8.61
N GLY A 449 0.81 16.76 8.86
CA GLY A 449 1.52 17.00 10.11
C GLY A 449 2.01 18.44 10.31
N HIS A 450 2.16 19.21 9.23
CA HIS A 450 2.84 20.53 9.23
C HIS A 450 2.48 21.43 10.42
N LYS A 451 1.18 21.63 10.65
CA LYS A 451 0.70 22.54 11.70
C LYS A 451 0.84 21.97 13.10
N PHE A 452 0.82 20.64 13.25
CA PHE A 452 1.03 19.99 14.53
C PHE A 452 2.51 20.08 14.93
N GLU A 453 3.41 19.82 13.99
CA GLU A 453 4.87 19.87 14.18
C GLU A 453 5.35 21.27 14.57
N GLN A 454 4.81 22.32 13.94
CA GLN A 454 5.13 23.72 14.24
C GLN A 454 4.79 24.17 15.68
N LYS A 455 4.04 23.38 16.45
CA LYS A 455 3.75 23.68 17.87
C LYS A 455 4.94 23.45 18.79
N ARG A 456 5.97 22.75 18.32
CA ARG A 456 7.18 22.42 19.06
C ARG A 456 8.42 22.63 18.19
N ALA A 457 9.59 22.50 18.79
CA ALA A 457 10.81 22.44 18.01
C ALA A 457 10.80 21.12 17.21
N HIS A 458 10.85 21.21 15.89
CA HIS A 458 10.77 20.07 14.98
C HIS A 458 11.72 20.23 13.80
N SER A 459 12.16 19.12 13.21
CA SER A 459 12.84 19.16 11.92
C SER A 459 11.93 19.84 10.87
N PRO A 460 12.49 20.61 9.91
CA PRO A 460 11.69 21.27 8.89
C PRO A 460 10.96 20.26 8.01
N SER A 461 9.67 20.48 7.72
CA SER A 461 8.92 19.62 6.79
C SER A 461 9.18 20.00 5.32
N ALA A 462 8.73 19.18 4.35
CA ALA A 462 8.82 19.55 2.93
C ALA A 462 8.17 20.92 2.63
N VAL A 463 7.09 21.27 3.34
CA VAL A 463 6.40 22.56 3.17
C VAL A 463 7.34 23.71 3.55
N ASP A 464 8.04 23.60 4.69
CA ASP A 464 9.02 24.62 5.11
C ASP A 464 10.21 24.71 4.17
N CYS A 465 10.77 23.56 3.76
CA CYS A 465 11.90 23.50 2.85
C CYS A 465 11.56 24.13 1.49
N TYR A 466 10.38 23.85 0.95
CA TYR A 466 9.92 24.38 -0.33
C TYR A 466 9.67 25.90 -0.27
N LYS A 467 8.98 26.36 0.78
CA LYS A 467 8.75 27.80 1.03
C LYS A 467 10.07 28.55 1.15
N ASN A 468 11.02 28.01 1.92
CA ASN A 468 12.32 28.64 2.16
C ASN A 468 13.17 28.70 0.88
N GLN A 469 13.18 27.62 0.08
CA GLN A 469 14.00 27.56 -1.14
C GLN A 469 13.48 28.48 -2.25
N LEU A 470 12.16 28.55 -2.46
CA LEU A 470 11.58 29.26 -3.61
C LEU A 470 10.93 30.59 -3.25
N GLY A 471 10.78 30.92 -1.96
CA GLY A 471 10.16 32.17 -1.50
C GLY A 471 8.67 32.25 -1.81
N VAL A 472 7.98 31.11 -1.85
CA VAL A 472 6.55 30.98 -2.20
C VAL A 472 5.66 30.90 -0.97
N SER A 473 4.35 31.04 -1.16
CA SER A 473 3.37 30.83 -0.10
C SER A 473 3.24 29.34 0.28
N GLU A 474 2.67 29.09 1.46
CA GLU A 474 2.36 27.74 1.93
C GLU A 474 1.38 27.02 0.99
N GLU A 475 0.37 27.73 0.50
CA GLU A 475 -0.61 27.16 -0.44
C GLU A 475 0.03 26.73 -1.76
N GLU A 476 1.00 27.51 -2.26
CA GLU A 476 1.76 27.15 -3.46
C GLU A 476 2.68 25.95 -3.20
N ALA A 477 3.33 25.89 -2.04
CA ALA A 477 4.14 24.74 -1.64
C ALA A 477 3.29 23.46 -1.54
N VAL A 478 2.15 23.50 -0.85
CA VAL A 478 1.22 22.37 -0.73
C VAL A 478 0.76 21.90 -2.12
N LYS A 479 0.36 22.82 -3.01
CA LYS A 479 -0.02 22.46 -4.38
C LYS A 479 1.10 21.76 -5.15
N ALA A 480 2.34 22.25 -5.02
CA ALA A 480 3.49 21.63 -5.68
C ALA A 480 3.80 20.23 -5.13
N LEU A 481 3.69 20.03 -3.81
CA LEU A 481 3.87 18.73 -3.17
C LEU A 481 2.75 17.75 -3.55
N SER A 482 1.48 18.19 -3.58
CA SER A 482 0.36 17.36 -4.06
C SER A 482 0.53 16.95 -5.52
N LEU A 483 1.07 17.82 -6.38
CA LEU A 483 1.40 17.46 -7.76
C LEU A 483 2.51 16.40 -7.82
N ALA A 484 3.53 16.51 -6.95
CA ALA A 484 4.57 15.48 -6.86
C ALA A 484 4.00 14.13 -6.41
N VAL A 485 3.07 14.11 -5.45
CA VAL A 485 2.33 12.90 -5.05
C VAL A 485 1.56 12.30 -6.24
N ALA A 486 0.81 13.13 -6.98
CA ALA A 486 0.05 12.68 -8.14
C ALA A 486 0.95 12.08 -9.24
N ASN A 487 2.13 12.66 -9.46
CA ASN A 487 3.12 12.13 -10.41
C ASN A 487 3.76 10.82 -9.91
N SER A 488 4.04 10.70 -8.61
CA SER A 488 4.58 9.46 -8.04
C SER A 488 3.60 8.30 -8.18
N TRP A 489 2.29 8.53 -8.05
CA TRP A 489 1.28 7.50 -8.35
C TRP A 489 1.38 6.97 -9.79
N LYS A 490 1.64 7.85 -10.77
CA LYS A 490 1.84 7.43 -12.16
C LYS A 490 3.09 6.57 -12.32
N VAL A 491 4.17 6.87 -11.59
CA VAL A 491 5.40 6.05 -11.59
C VAL A 491 5.12 4.66 -11.02
N ILE A 492 4.36 4.55 -9.93
CA ILE A 492 3.97 3.23 -9.39
C ILE A 492 3.15 2.44 -10.42
N ASN A 493 2.15 3.07 -11.06
CA ASN A 493 1.35 2.44 -12.10
C ASN A 493 2.23 1.96 -13.28
N GLU A 494 3.22 2.74 -13.70
CA GLU A 494 4.15 2.37 -14.78
C GLU A 494 4.95 1.11 -14.42
N GLU A 495 5.52 1.07 -13.21
CA GLU A 495 6.34 -0.05 -12.75
C GLU A 495 5.52 -1.36 -12.62
N LEU A 496 4.23 -1.28 -12.30
CA LEU A 496 3.29 -2.40 -12.29
C LEU A 496 2.91 -2.92 -13.69
N LEU A 497 3.09 -2.10 -14.73
CA LEU A 497 2.72 -2.42 -16.12
C LEU A 497 3.93 -2.82 -16.99
N LEU A 498 5.14 -2.85 -16.41
CA LEU A 498 6.33 -3.31 -17.11
C LEU A 498 6.22 -4.79 -17.47
N ASN A 499 6.66 -5.15 -18.68
CA ASN A 499 6.69 -6.54 -19.13
C ASN A 499 8.07 -6.88 -19.74
N PRO A 500 8.89 -7.73 -19.08
CA PRO A 500 8.65 -8.31 -17.75
C PRO A 500 8.71 -7.24 -16.65
N THR A 501 8.03 -7.48 -15.53
CA THR A 501 8.18 -6.67 -14.31
C THR A 501 9.57 -6.85 -13.71
N ALA A 502 10.02 -5.90 -12.87
CA ALA A 502 11.33 -5.97 -12.24
C ALA A 502 11.45 -7.12 -11.21
N ILE A 503 10.35 -7.39 -10.50
CA ILE A 503 10.18 -8.52 -9.56
C ILE A 503 8.77 -9.12 -9.76
N PRO A 504 8.46 -10.30 -9.19
CA PRO A 504 7.12 -10.89 -9.28
C PRO A 504 6.00 -9.93 -8.84
N LEU A 505 4.91 -9.90 -9.61
CA LEU A 505 3.78 -8.99 -9.39
C LEU A 505 3.20 -9.03 -7.96
N PRO A 506 3.05 -10.20 -7.28
CA PRO A 506 2.56 -10.22 -5.89
C PRO A 506 3.41 -9.41 -4.91
N LEU A 507 4.70 -9.24 -5.17
CA LEU A 507 5.59 -8.43 -4.34
C LEU A 507 5.47 -6.93 -4.66
N LEU A 508 5.30 -6.58 -5.94
CA LEU A 508 5.00 -5.20 -6.31
C LEU A 508 3.64 -4.76 -5.77
N GLN A 509 2.67 -5.66 -5.73
CA GLN A 509 1.34 -5.40 -5.17
C GLN A 509 1.41 -5.00 -3.70
N VAL A 510 2.30 -5.63 -2.91
CA VAL A 510 2.50 -5.24 -1.51
C VAL A 510 3.04 -3.80 -1.37
N ILE A 511 3.96 -3.39 -2.24
CA ILE A 511 4.47 -2.00 -2.26
C ILE A 511 3.35 -1.02 -2.64
N PHE A 512 2.50 -1.41 -3.60
CA PHE A 512 1.34 -0.64 -4.02
C PHE A 512 0.31 -0.51 -2.89
N ASP A 513 -0.09 -1.62 -2.27
CA ASP A 513 -1.07 -1.64 -1.18
C ASP A 513 -0.56 -0.81 0.01
N LEU A 514 0.74 -0.87 0.30
CA LEU A 514 1.35 -0.04 1.32
C LEU A 514 1.24 1.43 0.95
N SER A 515 1.50 1.79 -0.30
CA SER A 515 1.30 3.16 -0.83
C SER A 515 -0.15 3.63 -0.69
N CYS A 516 -1.15 2.78 -0.93
CA CYS A 516 -2.57 3.11 -0.75
C CYS A 516 -2.90 3.45 0.70
N SER A 517 -2.22 2.84 1.66
CA SER A 517 -2.42 3.18 3.07
C SER A 517 -2.02 4.61 3.41
N ALA A 518 -1.11 5.25 2.66
CA ALA A 518 -0.77 6.66 2.85
C ALA A 518 -1.98 7.58 2.59
N ASP A 519 -2.75 7.32 1.52
CA ASP A 519 -3.99 8.07 1.24
C ASP A 519 -5.02 7.85 2.35
N PHE A 520 -5.12 6.63 2.90
CA PHE A 520 -6.00 6.37 4.04
C PHE A 520 -5.58 7.13 5.30
N MET A 521 -4.28 7.23 5.57
CA MET A 521 -3.77 7.84 6.79
C MET A 521 -3.69 9.37 6.73
N TYR A 522 -3.42 9.93 5.55
CA TYR A 522 -3.02 11.33 5.36
C TYR A 522 -3.69 12.04 4.18
N GLY A 523 -4.43 11.32 3.31
CA GLY A 523 -4.92 11.84 2.03
C GLY A 523 -5.93 12.99 2.12
N ASP A 524 -6.57 13.19 3.28
CA ASP A 524 -7.46 14.33 3.57
C ASP A 524 -6.74 15.48 4.30
N ALA A 525 -5.40 15.50 4.25
CA ALA A 525 -4.54 16.45 4.96
C ALA A 525 -4.79 16.45 6.49
N GLN A 526 -5.16 15.28 7.03
CA GLN A 526 -5.24 15.02 8.47
C GLN A 526 -4.28 13.90 8.85
N ASP A 527 -3.61 14.04 9.99
CA ASP A 527 -2.78 12.96 10.54
C ASP A 527 -3.66 12.06 11.42
N ARG A 528 -4.21 11.02 10.80
CA ARG A 528 -5.06 10.03 11.50
C ARG A 528 -4.27 9.13 12.44
N PHE A 529 -2.96 8.99 12.24
CA PHE A 529 -2.10 8.16 13.08
C PHE A 529 -1.92 8.80 14.45
N THR A 530 -1.46 10.05 14.49
CA THR A 530 -1.24 10.78 15.74
C THR A 530 -2.58 11.10 16.41
N HIS A 531 -3.63 11.43 15.64
CA HIS A 531 -4.98 11.75 16.13
C HIS A 531 -5.95 10.58 15.94
N SER A 532 -5.73 9.48 16.68
CA SER A 532 -6.38 8.19 16.37
C SER A 532 -7.89 8.13 16.57
N MET A 533 -8.50 9.15 17.19
CA MET A 533 -9.95 9.29 17.22
C MET A 533 -10.57 9.30 15.80
N MET A 534 -9.81 9.76 14.80
CA MET A 534 -10.24 9.77 13.40
C MET A 534 -10.30 8.38 12.76
N MET A 535 -9.63 7.38 13.35
CA MET A 535 -9.64 5.99 12.89
C MET A 535 -10.64 5.12 13.66
N LYS A 536 -11.29 5.68 14.69
CA LYS A 536 -12.10 4.91 15.62
C LYS A 536 -13.17 4.10 14.89
N ASP A 537 -13.94 4.71 13.99
CA ASP A 537 -15.05 4.03 13.34
C ASP A 537 -14.58 2.94 12.35
N GLN A 538 -13.40 3.13 11.74
CA GLN A 538 -12.78 2.18 10.82
C GLN A 538 -12.14 0.98 11.54
N VAL A 539 -11.74 1.14 12.80
CA VAL A 539 -11.16 0.08 13.64
C VAL A 539 -12.24 -0.65 14.44
N ASP A 540 -13.20 0.09 15.02
CA ASP A 540 -14.22 -0.43 15.95
C ASP A 540 -15.01 -1.56 15.29
N LEU A 541 -15.51 -1.37 14.06
CA LEU A 541 -16.18 -2.33 13.15
C LEU A 541 -17.20 -3.34 13.74
N ASP A 542 -17.42 -3.39 15.05
CA ASP A 542 -18.25 -4.34 15.80
C ASP A 542 -19.73 -3.89 15.87
N ARG A 543 -20.04 -2.64 15.48
CA ARG A 543 -21.35 -2.04 15.79
C ARG A 543 -22.54 -2.43 14.90
N HIS A 544 -22.37 -3.14 13.79
CA HIS A 544 -23.49 -3.36 12.85
C HIS A 544 -23.78 -4.81 12.42
N ASN A 545 -23.12 -5.81 12.99
CA ASN A 545 -23.38 -7.22 12.60
C ASN A 545 -24.22 -8.03 13.61
N SER A 546 -24.80 -7.42 14.65
CA SER A 546 -25.55 -8.15 15.68
C SER A 546 -27.07 -7.94 15.71
N SER A 547 -27.69 -7.24 14.76
CA SER A 547 -29.15 -6.99 14.81
C SER A 547 -29.99 -7.82 13.84
N ASP A 548 -29.40 -8.55 12.90
CA ASP A 548 -30.18 -9.15 11.80
C ASP A 548 -30.14 -10.69 11.77
N SER A 549 -29.56 -11.34 12.79
CA SER A 549 -29.47 -12.81 12.87
C SER A 549 -30.49 -13.49 13.77
N ASP A 550 -31.28 -12.74 14.57
CA ASP A 550 -32.04 -13.34 15.68
C ASP A 550 -33.54 -13.55 15.40
N ASP A 551 -34.09 -13.07 14.29
CA ASP A 551 -35.53 -13.15 14.00
C ASP A 551 -35.97 -14.34 13.12
N ALA A 552 -35.08 -15.28 12.77
CA ALA A 552 -35.43 -16.40 11.88
C ALA A 552 -35.64 -17.77 12.56
N ASN A 553 -35.46 -17.90 13.88
CA ASN A 553 -35.40 -19.22 14.53
C ASN A 553 -36.21 -19.37 15.83
N ASN A 554 -37.43 -18.80 15.90
CA ASN A 554 -38.28 -19.09 17.05
C ASN A 554 -39.80 -19.07 16.79
N GLU A 555 -40.28 -19.89 15.86
CA GLU A 555 -41.71 -20.26 15.82
C GLU A 555 -41.94 -21.75 15.52
N GLN A 556 -41.28 -22.67 16.25
CA GLN A 556 -41.76 -24.05 16.38
C GLN A 556 -41.31 -24.68 17.71
N ASN A 557 -41.87 -24.25 18.84
CA ASN A 557 -42.18 -25.10 20.00
C ASN A 557 -42.67 -24.27 21.20
N SER A 558 -43.99 -24.26 21.43
CA SER A 558 -44.53 -24.58 22.76
C SER A 558 -46.05 -24.72 22.67
N GLY A 559 -46.55 -25.93 22.88
CA GLY A 559 -47.94 -26.17 23.16
C GLY A 559 -48.30 -25.89 24.62
N HIS A 560 -49.57 -25.53 24.82
CA HIS A 560 -50.39 -25.72 26.02
C HIS A 560 -49.91 -25.09 27.35
N TYR A 561 -50.64 -24.06 27.81
CA TYR A 561 -51.47 -24.12 29.02
C TYR A 561 -52.48 -22.96 29.06
N ASP A 562 -53.61 -23.25 29.70
CA ASP A 562 -54.89 -22.53 29.68
C ASP A 562 -54.96 -21.16 30.39
N ASN A 563 -56.00 -20.43 29.95
CA ASN A 563 -57.01 -19.72 30.74
C ASN A 563 -56.92 -18.19 30.99
N ALA A 564 -57.95 -17.55 30.41
CA ALA A 564 -58.95 -16.72 31.07
C ALA A 564 -58.87 -15.19 30.92
N ASN A 565 -59.90 -14.70 30.22
CA ASN A 565 -60.77 -13.57 30.55
C ASN A 565 -60.48 -12.17 29.99
N ASN A 566 -61.47 -11.79 29.18
CA ASN A 566 -62.22 -10.53 29.15
C ASN A 566 -61.86 -9.49 28.10
N ASP A 567 -62.86 -9.29 27.24
CA ASP A 567 -63.53 -8.03 26.89
C ASP A 567 -62.59 -6.92 26.36
N ASP A 568 -62.77 -6.32 25.19
CA ASP A 568 -64.02 -5.72 24.73
C ASP A 568 -63.72 -5.01 23.39
N ASN A 569 -64.66 -5.14 22.46
CA ASN A 569 -65.13 -4.19 21.44
C ASN A 569 -64.19 -3.44 20.46
N GLY A 570 -64.58 -3.58 19.18
CA GLY A 570 -64.67 -2.45 18.23
C GLY A 570 -63.86 -2.65 16.95
N GLU A 571 -64.27 -3.51 16.02
CA GLU A 571 -65.15 -3.17 14.87
C GLU A 571 -64.68 -1.99 14.00
N ASN A 572 -64.14 -2.33 12.82
CA ASN A 572 -64.65 -2.05 11.47
C ASN A 572 -63.47 -1.86 10.50
N ALA A 573 -63.24 -2.76 9.53
CA ALA A 573 -64.03 -2.97 8.29
C ALA A 573 -63.95 -1.72 7.39
N ASP A 574 -63.77 -1.80 6.08
CA ASP A 574 -63.67 -2.89 5.12
C ASP A 574 -63.18 -2.24 3.80
N ASP A 575 -63.12 -3.05 2.76
CA ASP A 575 -63.13 -2.72 1.33
C ASP A 575 -61.78 -2.73 0.60
N SER A 576 -61.39 -3.82 -0.08
CA SER A 576 -62.01 -4.50 -1.25
C SER A 576 -61.69 -3.78 -2.57
N ILE A 577 -61.49 -4.39 -3.75
CA ILE A 577 -61.27 -5.74 -4.29
C ILE A 577 -60.98 -5.51 -5.81
N ASP A 578 -60.47 -6.55 -6.49
CA ASP A 578 -60.47 -6.82 -7.94
C ASP A 578 -59.35 -6.25 -8.84
N VAL A 579 -58.55 -6.99 -9.63
CA VAL A 579 -58.62 -8.28 -10.40
C VAL A 579 -58.77 -8.05 -11.92
N ASN A 580 -58.03 -8.89 -12.67
CA ASN A 580 -58.01 -9.21 -14.12
C ASN A 580 -56.93 -8.49 -14.96
N ASN A 581 -55.91 -9.20 -15.45
CA ASN A 581 -55.84 -10.19 -16.55
C ASN A 581 -55.87 -9.53 -17.94
N ASP A 582 -54.87 -9.84 -18.77
CA ASP A 582 -55.07 -10.34 -20.13
C ASP A 582 -53.76 -10.94 -20.71
N GLU A 583 -53.91 -12.12 -21.30
CA GLU A 583 -52.95 -12.90 -22.10
C GLU A 583 -53.06 -12.55 -23.60
N ASP A 584 -52.11 -13.09 -24.40
CA ASP A 584 -52.12 -13.46 -25.84
C ASP A 584 -50.98 -12.80 -26.67
N ASN A 585 -50.28 -13.41 -27.65
CA ASN A 585 -49.97 -14.80 -28.06
C ASN A 585 -49.09 -14.76 -29.35
N LEU A 586 -48.27 -15.81 -29.62
CA LEU A 586 -47.81 -16.39 -30.94
C LEU A 586 -46.78 -15.63 -31.84
N SER A 587 -45.88 -16.19 -32.69
CA SER A 587 -45.39 -17.56 -33.06
C SER A 587 -44.36 -17.53 -34.25
N GLY A 588 -43.40 -18.49 -34.33
CA GLY A 588 -42.79 -19.16 -35.54
C GLY A 588 -41.63 -18.47 -36.31
N SER A 589 -40.69 -19.11 -37.04
CA SER A 589 -40.25 -20.51 -37.33
C SER A 589 -39.07 -20.51 -38.37
N ASP A 590 -38.11 -21.46 -38.24
CA ASP A 590 -37.38 -22.31 -39.23
C ASP A 590 -36.37 -21.88 -40.34
N ASP A 591 -35.54 -22.90 -40.70
CA ASP A 591 -34.55 -23.16 -41.81
C ASP A 591 -33.05 -22.91 -41.52
N VAL A 592 -32.06 -23.84 -41.51
CA VAL A 592 -31.66 -25.10 -42.21
C VAL A 592 -30.78 -24.92 -43.48
N ASP A 593 -29.56 -25.49 -43.40
CA ASP A 593 -28.74 -26.23 -44.40
C ASP A 593 -27.29 -25.77 -44.80
N ASN A 594 -26.40 -26.78 -44.69
CA ASN A 594 -25.26 -27.18 -45.57
C ASN A 594 -23.97 -26.33 -45.67
N GLU A 595 -22.77 -26.87 -45.91
CA GLU A 595 -22.14 -28.21 -45.79
C GLU A 595 -20.64 -28.01 -46.17
N GLN A 596 -19.76 -28.86 -45.62
CA GLN A 596 -18.58 -29.48 -46.25
C GLN A 596 -17.21 -28.79 -46.45
N ASN A 597 -16.21 -29.52 -45.90
CA ASN A 597 -14.92 -29.94 -46.49
C ASN A 597 -13.77 -28.90 -46.57
N SER A 598 -12.50 -29.23 -46.27
CA SER A 598 -11.83 -30.51 -46.01
C SER A 598 -10.34 -30.27 -45.64
N ASN A 599 -9.82 -31.18 -44.82
CA ASN A 599 -8.55 -31.91 -44.97
C ASN A 599 -7.15 -31.31 -44.70
N ASP A 600 -6.44 -32.12 -43.90
CA ASP A 600 -5.05 -32.59 -44.01
C ASP A 600 -3.90 -31.62 -43.63
N SER A 601 -2.81 -32.03 -42.98
CA SER A 601 -2.42 -33.19 -42.19
C SER A 601 -1.00 -32.94 -41.66
N ASP A 602 -0.63 -33.63 -40.57
CA ASP A 602 0.68 -34.23 -40.31
C ASP A 602 1.97 -33.41 -40.00
N ASN A 603 2.32 -33.48 -38.70
CA ASN A 603 3.50 -34.18 -38.13
C ASN A 603 4.96 -33.62 -38.26
N VAL A 604 5.54 -33.38 -37.07
CA VAL A 604 6.71 -34.10 -36.48
C VAL A 604 8.16 -33.57 -36.65
N ASN A 605 8.74 -33.32 -35.46
CA ASN A 605 10.13 -33.50 -34.96
C ASN A 605 11.34 -32.65 -35.41
N ASN A 606 11.84 -31.87 -34.44
CA ASN A 606 13.04 -32.09 -33.60
C ASN A 606 14.48 -32.26 -34.19
N VAL A 607 15.38 -31.47 -33.57
CA VAL A 607 16.77 -31.76 -33.09
C VAL A 607 18.00 -31.23 -33.87
N ASP A 608 18.79 -30.45 -33.11
CA ASP A 608 20.24 -30.16 -33.02
C ASP A 608 21.27 -30.67 -34.05
N ASN A 609 22.28 -29.82 -34.34
CA ASN A 609 23.64 -29.91 -33.73
C ASN A 609 24.71 -29.02 -34.39
N GLY A 610 25.71 -28.67 -33.58
CA GLY A 610 27.13 -28.49 -33.96
C GLY A 610 27.68 -27.07 -33.74
N GLU A 611 28.93 -26.83 -33.37
CA GLU A 611 30.05 -27.62 -32.82
C GLU A 611 31.23 -26.62 -32.59
N ASN A 612 32.08 -26.90 -31.57
CA ASN A 612 33.54 -26.69 -31.49
C ASN A 612 34.23 -25.32 -31.73
N SER A 613 35.04 -24.84 -30.77
CA SER A 613 36.50 -25.12 -30.68
C SER A 613 37.35 -24.11 -29.87
N ASP A 614 38.36 -24.70 -29.22
CA ASP A 614 39.52 -24.28 -28.43
C ASP A 614 40.24 -22.93 -28.67
N ASN A 615 40.83 -22.36 -27.57
CA ASN A 615 42.29 -22.27 -27.42
C ASN A 615 42.74 -21.77 -26.03
N SER A 616 43.84 -22.36 -25.56
CA SER A 616 44.53 -22.11 -24.29
C SER A 616 45.79 -21.24 -24.48
N VAL A 617 46.14 -20.40 -23.50
CA VAL A 617 47.53 -20.08 -23.07
C VAL A 617 47.48 -19.52 -21.64
N GLY A 618 48.32 -20.04 -20.73
CA GLY A 618 48.56 -19.46 -19.40
C GLY A 618 49.93 -18.77 -19.30
N VAL A 619 50.04 -17.75 -18.45
CA VAL A 619 51.29 -17.23 -17.89
C VAL A 619 51.00 -16.64 -16.49
N ASN A 620 51.76 -17.08 -15.48
CA ASN A 620 51.84 -16.51 -14.13
C ASN A 620 52.67 -15.21 -14.12
N ASN A 621 52.33 -14.24 -13.28
CA ASN A 621 53.24 -13.69 -12.25
C ASN A 621 52.57 -12.58 -11.42
N ASP A 622 52.86 -12.64 -10.12
CA ASP A 622 52.54 -11.68 -9.07
C ASP A 622 53.23 -10.32 -9.27
N GLU A 623 52.49 -9.21 -9.12
CA GLU A 623 53.02 -7.94 -8.60
C GLU A 623 51.96 -7.28 -7.71
N ASP A 624 52.30 -7.12 -6.43
CA ASP A 624 51.53 -6.40 -5.41
C ASP A 624 51.42 -4.91 -5.75
N MET A 625 50.20 -4.39 -5.93
CA MET A 625 49.96 -2.95 -6.08
C MET A 625 49.50 -2.34 -4.74
N VAL A 626 50.39 -1.58 -4.11
CA VAL A 626 50.12 -0.77 -2.91
C VAL A 626 49.20 0.40 -3.30
N ILE A 627 47.97 0.44 -2.76
CA ILE A 627 47.06 1.57 -2.90
C ILE A 627 47.61 2.72 -2.05
N SER A 628 48.22 3.71 -2.69
CA SER A 628 48.53 5.01 -2.09
C SER A 628 47.35 5.98 -2.26
N GLU A 629 47.27 6.91 -1.31
CA GLU A 629 46.13 7.74 -0.92
C GLU A 629 45.46 8.56 -2.06
N VAL A 630 44.12 8.51 -2.15
CA VAL A 630 43.33 9.45 -2.96
C VAL A 630 42.86 10.61 -2.06
N THR A 631 43.25 11.83 -2.41
CA THR A 631 42.77 13.07 -1.78
C THR A 631 41.92 13.85 -2.78
N TRP A 632 40.81 14.45 -2.30
CA TRP A 632 39.94 15.33 -3.07
C TRP A 632 40.11 16.77 -2.59
N GLN A 633 40.28 17.72 -3.52
CA GLN A 633 40.34 19.16 -3.23
C GLN A 633 39.07 19.86 -3.70
N HIS A 634 38.39 20.55 -2.79
CA HIS A 634 37.44 21.62 -3.10
C HIS A 634 37.85 22.83 -2.25
N ASP A 635 38.02 23.99 -2.88
CA ASP A 635 38.30 25.30 -2.25
C ASP A 635 39.50 25.37 -1.30
N GLY A 636 40.60 24.69 -1.64
CA GLY A 636 41.89 24.92 -1.00
C GLY A 636 41.99 24.55 0.48
N LYS A 637 41.06 23.72 1.00
CA LYS A 637 41.18 23.09 2.32
C LYS A 637 41.07 21.57 2.21
N ASP A 638 42.12 20.88 2.65
CA ASP A 638 42.14 19.42 2.75
C ASP A 638 41.10 18.96 3.79
N SER A 639 39.98 18.42 3.33
CA SER A 639 38.96 17.83 4.20
C SER A 639 39.08 16.30 4.14
N LYS A 640 39.81 15.71 5.08
CA LYS A 640 39.83 14.26 5.29
C LYS A 640 38.55 13.89 6.04
N CYS A 641 37.65 13.12 5.42
CA CYS A 641 36.56 12.46 6.16
C CYS A 641 37.14 11.23 6.89
N PRO A 642 37.35 11.27 8.22
CA PRO A 642 38.03 10.18 8.94
C PRO A 642 37.23 8.88 8.88
N PHE A 643 35.91 8.99 8.71
CA PHE A 643 34.96 7.89 8.67
C PHE A 643 35.10 7.04 7.39
N ILE A 644 35.21 7.67 6.21
CA ILE A 644 35.38 6.96 4.94
C ILE A 644 36.74 6.24 4.89
N CYS A 645 37.79 6.87 5.41
CA CYS A 645 39.11 6.24 5.52
C CYS A 645 39.12 5.05 6.49
N ALA A 646 38.30 5.07 7.55
CA ALA A 646 38.17 3.95 8.48
C ALA A 646 37.35 2.79 7.88
N LEU A 647 36.35 3.10 7.04
CA LEU A 647 35.52 2.12 6.36
C LEU A 647 36.32 1.36 5.29
N LEU A 648 37.11 2.07 4.48
CA LEU A 648 37.94 1.49 3.42
C LEU A 648 39.08 0.59 3.96
N LYS A 649 39.54 0.82 5.19
CA LYS A 649 40.56 0.00 5.85
C LYS A 649 40.03 -1.32 6.43
N LYS A 650 38.71 -1.51 6.50
CA LYS A 650 38.08 -2.69 7.14
C LYS A 650 37.56 -3.74 6.16
N LEU A 651 37.64 -3.51 4.85
CA LEU A 651 37.19 -4.48 3.85
C LEU A 651 38.29 -5.51 3.54
N PRO A 652 38.04 -6.83 3.67
CA PRO A 652 39.01 -7.85 3.32
C PRO A 652 39.17 -7.98 1.79
N PRO A 653 40.38 -8.22 1.27
CA PRO A 653 40.62 -8.32 -0.16
C PRO A 653 40.24 -9.72 -0.67
N LYS A 654 39.24 -9.83 -1.54
CA LYS A 654 39.14 -10.91 -2.56
C LYS A 654 38.08 -10.64 -3.65
N GLN A 655 38.61 -10.39 -4.86
CA GLN A 655 38.19 -10.86 -6.19
C GLN A 655 36.71 -10.77 -6.62
N PHE A 656 36.37 -9.69 -7.34
CA PHE A 656 35.29 -9.71 -8.34
C PHE A 656 35.92 -9.80 -9.74
N ASN A 657 35.56 -10.84 -10.49
CA ASN A 657 35.99 -11.04 -11.88
C ASN A 657 34.80 -10.65 -12.78
N ILE A 658 34.83 -9.46 -13.40
CA ILE A 658 33.79 -8.97 -14.31
C ILE A 658 34.38 -8.85 -15.73
N PRO A 659 33.71 -9.32 -16.80
CA PRO A 659 34.27 -9.31 -18.16
C PRO A 659 34.46 -7.89 -18.72
N LEU A 660 35.62 -7.66 -19.35
CA LEU A 660 36.12 -6.38 -19.89
C LEU A 660 35.27 -5.68 -20.98
N ARG A 661 34.11 -6.22 -21.39
CA ARG A 661 33.28 -5.61 -22.45
C ARG A 661 32.39 -4.45 -22.00
N LYS A 662 32.26 -4.19 -20.70
CA LYS A 662 31.43 -3.08 -20.17
C LYS A 662 32.20 -1.76 -19.93
N TYR A 663 33.52 -1.72 -20.14
CA TYR A 663 34.29 -0.49 -19.94
C TYR A 663 34.25 0.47 -21.14
N GLU A 664 34.18 -0.03 -22.38
CA GLU A 664 34.20 0.82 -23.58
C GLU A 664 32.90 1.66 -23.77
N GLU A 665 31.78 1.20 -23.22
CA GLU A 665 30.51 1.94 -23.27
C GLU A 665 30.41 3.02 -22.16
N PHE A 666 31.16 2.84 -21.07
CA PHE A 666 31.22 3.76 -19.94
C PHE A 666 32.17 4.94 -20.21
N ASP A 667 33.26 4.70 -20.94
CA ASP A 667 34.26 5.73 -21.27
C ASP A 667 33.73 6.75 -22.29
N ASN A 668 32.89 6.30 -23.24
CA ASN A 668 32.24 7.17 -24.22
C ASN A 668 31.24 8.15 -23.60
N ARG A 669 30.61 7.79 -22.47
CA ARG A 669 29.68 8.66 -21.74
C ARG A 669 30.40 9.73 -20.91
N LEU A 670 31.57 9.41 -20.35
CA LEU A 670 32.44 10.39 -19.67
C LEU A 670 33.06 11.39 -20.65
N GLY A 671 33.43 10.94 -21.86
CA GLY A 671 33.90 11.82 -22.93
C GLY A 671 32.86 12.86 -23.35
N ALA A 672 31.59 12.47 -23.47
CA ALA A 672 30.50 13.38 -23.81
C ALA A 672 30.22 14.42 -22.71
N VAL A 673 30.28 14.01 -21.44
CA VAL A 673 30.13 14.93 -20.28
C VAL A 673 31.30 15.91 -20.20
N ALA A 674 32.52 15.49 -20.53
CA ALA A 674 33.69 16.36 -20.52
C ALA A 674 33.64 17.45 -21.61
N GLU A 675 33.07 17.15 -22.78
CA GLU A 675 32.87 18.15 -23.84
C GLU A 675 31.74 19.14 -23.51
N ILE A 676 30.63 18.68 -22.91
CA ILE A 676 29.56 19.56 -22.42
C ILE A 676 30.10 20.52 -21.34
N VAL A 677 30.94 20.03 -20.41
CA VAL A 677 31.56 20.87 -19.39
C VAL A 677 32.56 21.88 -19.97
N LYS A 678 33.24 21.54 -21.09
CA LYS A 678 34.09 22.51 -21.80
C LYS A 678 33.27 23.58 -22.55
N GLU A 679 32.16 23.20 -23.16
CA GLU A 679 31.25 24.14 -23.84
C GLU A 679 30.64 25.12 -22.83
N VAL A 680 30.15 24.63 -21.69
CA VAL A 680 29.62 25.46 -20.61
C VAL A 680 30.70 26.39 -20.01
N LYS A 681 31.95 25.93 -19.89
CA LYS A 681 33.07 26.78 -19.43
C LYS A 681 33.52 27.82 -20.47
N ARG A 682 33.26 27.59 -21.76
CA ARG A 682 33.56 28.55 -22.82
C ARG A 682 32.50 29.65 -22.90
N ASP A 683 31.24 29.30 -22.65
CA ASP A 683 30.13 30.26 -22.68
C ASP A 683 30.03 31.09 -21.38
N LEU A 684 30.71 30.67 -20.32
CA LEU A 684 30.84 31.39 -19.04
C LEU A 684 32.10 32.29 -18.95
N ARG A 685 32.90 32.40 -20.02
CA ARG A 685 34.04 33.33 -20.15
C ARG A 685 33.80 34.35 -21.24
#